data_AF-A0A397JRE7-F1
#
_entry.id   AF-A0A397JRE7-F1
#
_cell.length_a   1.000
_cell.length_b   1.000
_cell.length_c   1.000
_cell.angle_alpha   90.00
_cell.angle_beta   90.00
_cell.angle_gamma   90.00
#
_symmetry.space_group_name_H-M   'P 1'
#
loop_
_entity.id
_entity.type
_entity.pdbx_description
1 polymer ?
#
loop_
_entity_poly.entity_id
_entity_poly.type
_entity_poly.pdbx_seq_one_letter_code
_entity_poly.pdbx_strand_id
1 'polypeptide(L)'
;MNVQMNYSNNIHGFVLTNNATIIRRKSLILILYAIGSVGHYNGQRNKQKILPKMENICDNEIGTTKKFQYSIDHEYGIGTKKDEDKAFQWYLKSAEGGNHMRQNKLGYCYQHGIGTTKDEEKAFQWYLKSAEGGNNMGQNNLGYCYQHGIGTTKDEEKAFQWYLKSAEGGNHIGQDYLGTCYRDGIGTIKDEGKSFQWYLKSAEGGNHNGQNNLGTCYRDEIGTTKDEEKAFQWYLKSAEGGNHMGQNNLGYCYGKGIGTTKDEVKAFQWYSKSAEGGNNKGQCNLGYCYQQGIGTTKDEEKAFQWYSKSAEGGDSYGRNNLDFCYRNEIGISKIKKQQNKLRYKCYNCEILNIKNNMCSNCNFIETPKPTSDNNEIDKIIQMTQSDNNAKEWEIWRWINYSKFKNIEYLAEGGFGSVWKAKWIDMPEELFEFYKTNQIALKKLKDSQEISSEFLKELIANFQCRDRYVLPILGITQDPKTKEYAMVLRYMKNGNLRDFLKQNKSLPWIERLWLLNSFIRGLKVIHSKGRIHCDLHPGNLMITEVYNNSNYKFIRLGDLGLCRLENENTSSGAYGVLPYIAPEVLNKYKYTQASDIYSVGIIMWIISTGKIPFGDRRYDSELAVDIFNGLRPKINKGTPQCYVELMEKCWHKNPTKRPNAGMIFDTLEKWIEELMFNKETEHSLMFLNADQKIQDEDDELTSATHSEVFPTSHLLPSLSHIQPSSILKFDINKMNFNFNDN
;
A
#
# COMPACT_ATOMS: atom_id res chain seq x y z
N MET A 1 -12.69 13.76 17.73
CA MET A 1 -12.59 14.96 16.86
C MET A 1 -13.91 15.28 16.11
N ASN A 2 -14.61 14.32 15.49
CA ASN A 2 -15.86 14.60 14.73
C ASN A 2 -17.07 15.10 15.55
N VAL A 3 -17.11 14.89 16.86
CA VAL A 3 -18.19 15.41 17.73
C VAL A 3 -17.98 16.88 18.08
N GLN A 4 -16.73 17.37 18.11
CA GLN A 4 -16.41 18.76 18.45
C GLN A 4 -16.79 19.75 17.33
N MET A 5 -16.66 19.36 16.05
CA MET A 5 -16.99 20.25 14.92
C MET A 5 -18.51 20.37 14.65
N ASN A 6 -19.28 19.29 14.87
CA ASN A 6 -20.74 19.32 14.64
C ASN A 6 -21.52 20.17 15.66
N TYR A 7 -20.97 20.40 16.85
CA TYR A 7 -21.56 21.33 17.81
C TYR A 7 -21.31 22.80 17.45
N SER A 8 -20.16 23.14 16.86
CA SER A 8 -19.81 24.54 16.53
C SER A 8 -20.70 25.13 15.43
N ASN A 9 -21.01 24.38 14.38
CA ASN A 9 -21.79 24.89 13.23
C ASN A 9 -23.31 24.97 13.50
N ASN A 10 -23.87 24.10 14.35
CA ASN A 10 -25.29 24.13 14.71
C ASN A 10 -25.65 25.29 15.67
N ILE A 11 -24.69 25.80 16.44
CA ILE A 11 -24.90 26.94 17.35
C ILE A 11 -25.13 28.24 16.57
N HIS A 12 -24.48 28.44 15.41
CA HIS A 12 -24.69 29.65 14.62
C HIS A 12 -26.11 29.75 14.05
N GLY A 13 -26.70 28.63 13.61
CA GLY A 13 -28.10 28.57 13.19
C GLY A 13 -29.10 28.74 14.36
N PHE A 14 -28.78 28.22 15.54
CA PHE A 14 -29.62 28.30 16.74
C PHE A 14 -29.62 29.69 17.40
N VAL A 15 -28.53 30.46 17.24
CA VAL A 15 -28.44 31.86 17.71
C VAL A 15 -29.31 32.78 16.83
N LEU A 16 -29.37 32.53 15.52
CA LEU A 16 -30.19 33.32 14.59
C LEU A 16 -31.71 33.06 14.76
N THR A 17 -32.13 31.80 14.97
CA THR A 17 -33.55 31.45 15.16
C THR A 17 -34.11 31.96 16.50
N ASN A 18 -33.31 31.97 17.56
CA ASN A 18 -33.75 32.52 18.86
C ASN A 18 -33.85 34.04 18.86
N ASN A 19 -32.96 34.75 18.15
CA ASN A 19 -33.10 36.21 17.95
C ASN A 19 -34.39 36.55 17.19
N ALA A 20 -34.77 35.77 16.17
CA ALA A 20 -36.04 35.93 15.47
C ALA A 20 -37.26 35.62 16.35
N THR A 21 -37.16 34.65 17.26
CA THR A 21 -38.23 34.27 18.21
C THR A 21 -38.43 35.34 19.29
N ILE A 22 -37.35 35.97 19.76
CA ILE A 22 -37.37 37.11 20.69
C ILE A 22 -38.02 38.35 20.02
N ILE A 23 -37.70 38.61 18.75
CA ILE A 23 -38.33 39.70 17.98
C ILE A 23 -39.83 39.44 17.81
N ARG A 24 -40.24 38.23 17.39
CA ARG A 24 -41.67 37.85 17.25
C ARG A 24 -42.45 37.97 18.57
N ARG A 25 -41.85 37.60 19.71
CA ARG A 25 -42.50 37.72 21.03
C ARG A 25 -42.60 39.17 21.51
N LYS A 26 -41.60 40.01 21.24
CA LYS A 26 -41.70 41.48 21.47
C LYS A 26 -42.81 42.11 20.63
N SER A 27 -42.98 41.68 19.37
CA SER A 27 -44.08 42.11 18.51
C SER A 27 -45.45 41.66 19.06
N LEU A 28 -45.55 40.43 19.59
CA LEU A 28 -46.79 39.91 20.21
C LEU A 28 -47.20 40.71 21.46
N ILE A 29 -46.22 41.14 22.27
CA ILE A 29 -46.44 41.99 23.45
C ILE A 29 -46.90 43.40 23.06
N LEU A 30 -46.33 43.98 22.00
CA LEU A 30 -46.79 45.26 21.43
C LEU A 30 -48.23 45.16 20.88
N ILE A 31 -48.57 44.03 20.24
CA ILE A 31 -49.93 43.76 19.77
C ILE A 31 -50.91 43.60 20.95
N LEU A 32 -50.52 42.91 22.03
CA LEU A 32 -51.33 42.78 23.24
C LEU A 32 -51.49 44.12 23.99
N TYR A 33 -50.48 44.99 23.96
CA TYR A 33 -50.57 46.37 24.45
C TYR A 33 -51.55 47.22 23.63
N ALA A 34 -51.53 47.07 22.30
CA ALA A 34 -52.44 47.76 21.38
C ALA A 34 -53.90 47.29 21.54
N ILE A 35 -54.14 45.97 21.68
CA ILE A 35 -55.48 45.40 21.91
C ILE A 35 -56.03 45.85 23.27
N GLY A 36 -55.18 45.99 24.29
CA GLY A 36 -55.56 46.49 25.62
C GLY A 36 -55.90 47.98 25.70
N SER A 37 -55.76 48.72 24.59
CA SER A 37 -55.99 50.16 24.48
C SER A 37 -57.34 50.53 23.82
N VAL A 38 -58.05 49.56 23.22
CA VAL A 38 -59.27 49.81 22.40
C VAL A 38 -60.57 49.29 23.06
N GLY A 39 -60.50 48.56 24.17
CA GLY A 39 -61.69 48.01 24.84
C GLY A 39 -62.18 48.84 26.03
N HIS A 40 -63.28 49.57 25.85
CA HIS A 40 -64.08 50.15 26.94
C HIS A 40 -64.76 49.05 27.78
N TYR A 41 -64.82 49.27 29.10
CA TYR A 41 -65.56 48.55 30.16
C TYR A 41 -64.92 47.31 30.84
N ASN A 42 -64.81 47.44 32.18
CA ASN A 42 -64.64 46.44 33.23
C ASN A 42 -63.43 45.49 33.17
N GLY A 43 -62.24 45.98 33.56
CA GLY A 43 -61.06 45.13 33.74
C GLY A 43 -59.92 45.64 34.63
N GLN A 44 -60.11 46.68 35.45
CA GLN A 44 -59.01 47.26 36.24
C GLN A 44 -58.50 46.33 37.38
N ARG A 45 -59.31 45.39 37.91
CA ARG A 45 -58.87 44.45 38.96
C ARG A 45 -58.01 43.27 38.47
N ASN A 46 -58.04 42.94 37.17
CA ASN A 46 -57.23 41.85 36.61
C ASN A 46 -55.85 42.32 36.12
N LYS A 47 -55.71 43.58 35.67
CA LYS A 47 -54.39 44.15 35.28
C LYS A 47 -53.39 44.19 36.45
N GLN A 48 -53.82 44.53 37.66
CA GLN A 48 -52.94 44.63 38.85
C GLN A 48 -52.46 43.28 39.42
N LYS A 49 -53.11 42.14 39.08
CA LYS A 49 -52.70 40.80 39.54
C LYS A 49 -51.91 40.00 38.50
N ILE A 50 -52.13 40.27 37.22
CA ILE A 50 -51.54 39.51 36.12
C ILE A 50 -50.21 40.13 35.67
N LEU A 51 -50.10 41.46 35.66
CA LEU A 51 -48.90 42.17 35.19
C LEU A 51 -47.64 41.84 36.00
N PRO A 52 -47.65 41.83 37.35
CA PRO A 52 -46.45 41.50 38.13
C PRO A 52 -46.04 40.03 37.99
N LYS A 53 -46.99 39.12 37.74
CA LYS A 53 -46.71 37.69 37.50
C LYS A 53 -46.10 37.48 36.11
N MET A 54 -46.58 38.19 35.09
CA MET A 54 -46.00 38.14 33.74
C MET A 54 -44.62 38.82 33.69
N GLU A 55 -44.42 39.93 34.40
CA GLU A 55 -43.11 40.58 34.54
C GLU A 55 -42.11 39.66 35.24
N ASN A 56 -42.50 39.00 36.33
CA ASN A 56 -41.62 38.07 37.06
C ASN A 56 -41.32 36.78 36.26
N ILE A 57 -42.25 36.31 35.42
CA ILE A 57 -41.99 35.22 34.46
C ILE A 57 -41.00 35.69 33.38
N CYS A 58 -41.20 36.89 32.81
CA CYS A 58 -40.30 37.48 31.82
C CYS A 58 -38.90 37.73 32.40
N ASP A 59 -38.77 38.26 33.61
CA ASP A 59 -37.49 38.53 34.25
C ASP A 59 -36.73 37.24 34.61
N ASN A 60 -37.44 36.20 35.04
CA ASN A 60 -36.85 34.88 35.22
C ASN A 60 -36.39 34.27 33.89
N GLU A 61 -37.21 34.34 32.84
CA GLU A 61 -36.87 33.83 31.50
C GLU A 61 -35.68 34.60 30.88
N ILE A 62 -35.65 35.94 30.99
CA ILE A 62 -34.54 36.80 30.56
C ILE A 62 -33.28 36.50 31.38
N GLY A 63 -33.43 36.27 32.69
CA GLY A 63 -32.35 35.86 33.59
C GLY A 63 -31.74 34.50 33.22
N THR A 64 -32.55 33.50 32.89
CA THR A 64 -32.09 32.20 32.38
C THR A 64 -31.43 32.31 31.01
N THR A 65 -31.93 33.19 30.13
CA THR A 65 -31.40 33.38 28.77
C THR A 65 -30.06 34.11 28.77
N LYS A 66 -29.89 35.14 29.62
CA LYS A 66 -28.59 35.81 29.82
C LYS A 66 -27.53 34.87 30.41
N LYS A 67 -27.91 34.04 31.38
CA LYS A 67 -27.03 33.01 31.95
C LYS A 67 -26.69 31.92 30.92
N PHE A 68 -27.60 31.64 29.98
CA PHE A 68 -27.37 30.70 28.90
C PHE A 68 -26.27 31.17 27.95
N GLN A 69 -26.37 32.41 27.48
CA GLN A 69 -25.37 33.04 26.62
C GLN A 69 -24.00 33.10 27.31
N TYR A 70 -23.96 33.49 28.59
CA TYR A 70 -22.74 33.60 29.38
C TYR A 70 -21.90 32.31 29.46
N SER A 71 -22.55 31.15 29.56
CA SER A 71 -21.84 29.86 29.57
C SER A 71 -21.25 29.48 28.21
N ILE A 72 -21.94 29.83 27.11
CA ILE A 72 -21.48 29.59 25.74
C ILE A 72 -20.32 30.55 25.42
N ASP A 73 -20.41 31.79 25.88
CA ASP A 73 -19.36 32.80 25.70
C ASP A 73 -18.04 32.39 26.36
N HIS A 74 -18.07 31.68 27.50
CA HIS A 74 -16.87 31.14 28.16
C HIS A 74 -16.40 29.80 27.57
N GLU A 75 -17.31 28.93 27.12
CA GLU A 75 -16.95 27.66 26.45
C GLU A 75 -16.24 27.92 25.10
N TYR A 76 -16.68 28.95 24.36
CA TYR A 76 -16.18 29.25 23.00
C TYR A 76 -15.35 30.55 22.91
N GLY A 77 -15.22 31.32 23.98
CA GLY A 77 -14.47 32.58 23.99
C GLY A 77 -15.10 33.71 23.17
N ILE A 78 -16.43 33.72 23.04
CA ILE A 78 -17.15 34.75 22.27
C ILE A 78 -17.27 36.00 23.14
N GLY A 79 -16.46 37.03 22.85
CA GLY A 79 -16.44 38.27 23.63
C GLY A 79 -15.76 38.17 25.00
N THR A 80 -15.21 37.00 25.37
CA THR A 80 -14.45 36.76 26.62
C THR A 80 -13.31 35.76 26.36
N LYS A 81 -12.36 35.58 27.30
CA LYS A 81 -11.36 34.52 27.18
C LYS A 81 -12.01 33.15 27.46
N LYS A 82 -11.76 32.18 26.58
CA LYS A 82 -12.19 30.78 26.77
C LYS A 82 -11.78 30.27 28.16
N ASP A 83 -12.74 29.75 28.91
CA ASP A 83 -12.59 29.30 30.29
C ASP A 83 -13.54 28.12 30.53
N GLU A 84 -13.02 26.92 30.30
CA GLU A 84 -13.79 25.68 30.38
C GLU A 84 -14.22 25.35 31.81
N ASP A 85 -13.41 25.73 32.81
CA ASP A 85 -13.73 25.54 34.22
C ASP A 85 -14.94 26.39 34.63
N LYS A 86 -14.98 27.67 34.23
CA LYS A 86 -16.16 28.52 34.49
C LYS A 86 -17.40 28.01 33.76
N ALA A 87 -17.27 27.58 32.51
CA ALA A 87 -18.38 27.01 31.76
C ALA A 87 -18.94 25.76 32.47
N PHE A 88 -18.05 24.87 32.93
CA PHE A 88 -18.40 23.68 33.70
C PHE A 88 -19.15 24.03 35.00
N GLN A 89 -18.64 24.98 35.80
CA GLN A 89 -19.31 25.39 37.05
C GLN A 89 -20.73 25.92 36.81
N TRP A 90 -20.95 26.64 35.71
CA TRP A 90 -22.28 27.10 35.33
C TRP A 90 -23.21 25.96 34.90
N TYR A 91 -22.69 24.99 34.14
CA TYR A 91 -23.43 23.79 33.78
C TYR A 91 -23.82 22.97 35.00
N LEU A 92 -22.90 22.80 35.94
CA LEU A 92 -23.15 22.12 37.21
C LEU A 92 -24.31 22.77 37.98
N LYS A 93 -24.19 24.08 38.26
CA LYS A 93 -25.22 24.82 38.99
C LYS A 93 -26.60 24.77 38.32
N SER A 94 -26.65 24.86 36.99
CA SER A 94 -27.92 24.82 36.27
C SER A 94 -28.48 23.40 36.12
N ALA A 95 -27.64 22.38 36.05
CA ALA A 95 -28.04 20.98 35.98
C ALA A 95 -28.62 20.50 37.32
N GLU A 96 -28.03 20.95 38.44
CA GLU A 96 -28.55 20.74 39.80
C GLU A 96 -29.91 21.42 40.00
N GLY A 97 -30.14 22.57 39.36
CA GLY A 97 -31.45 23.24 39.31
C GLY A 97 -32.50 22.57 38.43
N GLY A 98 -32.24 21.37 37.91
CA GLY A 98 -33.22 20.58 37.13
C GLY A 98 -33.27 20.87 35.62
N ASN A 99 -32.37 21.70 35.08
CA ASN A 99 -32.38 21.99 33.64
C ASN A 99 -31.83 20.80 32.83
N HIS A 100 -32.70 20.04 32.16
CA HIS A 100 -32.33 18.83 31.43
C HIS A 100 -31.34 19.06 30.28
N MET A 101 -31.38 20.22 29.60
CA MET A 101 -30.39 20.54 28.58
C MET A 101 -28.98 20.72 29.18
N ARG A 102 -28.90 21.28 30.39
CA ARG A 102 -27.64 21.43 31.12
C ARG A 102 -27.17 20.14 31.76
N GLN A 103 -28.07 19.28 32.20
CA GLN A 103 -27.73 17.91 32.61
C GLN A 103 -27.06 17.15 31.46
N ASN A 104 -27.59 17.24 30.23
CA ASN A 104 -26.93 16.64 29.06
C ASN A 104 -25.53 17.23 28.81
N LYS A 105 -25.40 18.57 28.86
CA LYS A 105 -24.10 19.23 28.65
C LYS A 105 -23.08 18.87 29.73
N LEU A 106 -23.52 18.73 30.98
CA LEU A 106 -22.67 18.31 32.08
C LEU A 106 -22.22 16.84 31.91
N GLY A 107 -23.12 15.96 31.45
CA GLY A 107 -22.76 14.60 31.07
C GLY A 107 -21.65 14.57 30.01
N TYR A 108 -21.76 15.44 29.00
CA TYR A 108 -20.73 15.60 27.96
C TYR A 108 -19.40 16.11 28.51
N CYS A 109 -19.42 17.08 29.42
CA CYS A 109 -18.22 17.56 30.10
C CYS A 109 -17.51 16.44 30.86
N TYR A 110 -18.24 15.62 31.62
CA TYR A 110 -17.67 14.48 32.32
C TYR A 110 -17.16 13.39 31.37
N GLN A 111 -17.86 13.11 30.27
CA GLN A 111 -17.43 12.10 29.29
C GLN A 111 -16.09 12.47 28.62
N HIS A 112 -15.83 13.77 28.43
CA HIS A 112 -14.66 14.26 27.69
C HIS A 112 -13.62 15.01 28.55
N GLY A 113 -13.87 15.19 29.85
CA GLY A 113 -12.99 15.95 30.75
C GLY A 113 -12.91 17.45 30.41
N ILE A 114 -14.02 18.05 30.00
CA ILE A 114 -14.06 19.49 29.65
C ILE A 114 -14.39 20.30 30.91
N GLY A 115 -13.43 21.10 31.38
CA GLY A 115 -13.55 21.87 32.63
C GLY A 115 -13.64 21.01 33.90
N THR A 116 -13.33 19.71 33.79
CA THR A 116 -13.35 18.74 34.88
C THR A 116 -12.52 17.50 34.52
N THR A 117 -12.36 16.56 35.45
CA THR A 117 -11.74 15.26 35.16
C THR A 117 -12.73 14.34 34.46
N LYS A 118 -12.23 13.54 33.50
CA LYS A 118 -13.05 12.56 32.78
C LYS A 118 -13.63 11.54 33.77
N ASP A 119 -14.95 11.34 33.74
CA ASP A 119 -15.69 10.45 34.64
C ASP A 119 -16.91 9.88 33.90
N GLU A 120 -16.81 8.64 33.42
CA GLU A 120 -17.85 8.03 32.58
C GLU A 120 -19.10 7.66 33.38
N GLU A 121 -18.95 7.30 34.66
CA GLU A 121 -20.08 6.98 35.53
C GLU A 121 -20.91 8.24 35.82
N LYS A 122 -20.26 9.36 36.16
CA LYS A 122 -20.98 10.65 36.28
C LYS A 122 -21.58 11.09 34.96
N ALA A 123 -20.90 10.88 33.84
CA ALA A 123 -21.47 11.18 32.53
C ALA A 123 -22.79 10.43 32.31
N PHE A 124 -22.78 9.11 32.55
CA PHE A 124 -23.97 8.27 32.46
C PHE A 124 -25.10 8.77 33.37
N GLN A 125 -24.82 9.06 34.64
CA GLN A 125 -25.83 9.53 35.60
C GLN A 125 -26.47 10.86 35.16
N TRP A 126 -25.70 11.79 34.60
CA TRP A 126 -26.22 13.06 34.11
C TRP A 126 -27.00 12.93 32.80
N TYR A 127 -26.57 12.06 31.89
CA TYR A 127 -27.34 11.72 30.70
C TYR A 127 -28.65 11.04 31.05
N LEU A 128 -28.66 10.14 32.05
CA LEU A 128 -29.86 9.48 32.55
C LEU A 128 -30.89 10.49 33.05
N LYS A 129 -30.48 11.39 33.97
CA LYS A 129 -31.35 12.47 34.47
C LYS A 129 -31.90 13.35 33.34
N SER A 130 -31.06 13.68 32.36
CA SER A 130 -31.48 14.47 31.20
C SER A 130 -32.51 13.74 30.33
N ALA A 131 -32.27 12.46 30.06
CA ALA A 131 -33.11 11.61 29.23
C ALA A 131 -34.49 11.36 29.87
N GLU A 132 -34.51 11.08 31.17
CA GLU A 132 -35.74 10.91 31.96
C GLU A 132 -36.54 12.21 32.05
N GLY A 133 -35.86 13.36 32.07
CA GLY A 133 -36.46 14.69 31.94
C GLY A 133 -36.99 15.04 30.55
N GLY A 134 -36.99 14.10 29.60
CA GLY A 134 -37.52 14.29 28.26
C GLY A 134 -36.61 15.06 27.30
N ASN A 135 -35.33 15.24 27.61
CA ASN A 135 -34.39 15.87 26.69
C ASN A 135 -33.96 14.89 25.59
N ASN A 136 -34.37 15.15 24.35
CA ASN A 136 -34.10 14.23 23.22
C ASN A 136 -32.61 14.05 22.92
N MET A 137 -31.75 15.02 23.26
CA MET A 137 -30.29 14.89 23.12
C MET A 137 -29.69 14.03 24.26
N GLY A 138 -30.19 14.20 25.48
CA GLY A 138 -29.91 13.31 26.61
C GLY A 138 -30.32 11.87 26.33
N GLN A 139 -31.51 11.65 25.76
CA GLN A 139 -31.98 10.32 25.34
C GLN A 139 -31.05 9.68 24.30
N ASN A 140 -30.60 10.44 23.30
CA ASN A 140 -29.62 9.95 22.32
C ASN A 140 -28.31 9.55 23.00
N ASN A 141 -27.77 10.42 23.86
CA ASN A 141 -26.49 10.19 24.52
C ASN A 141 -26.57 9.02 25.51
N LEU A 142 -27.72 8.83 26.17
CA LEU A 142 -27.96 7.67 27.00
C LEU A 142 -28.04 6.37 26.18
N GLY A 143 -28.70 6.42 25.01
CA GLY A 143 -28.68 5.31 24.05
C GLY A 143 -27.25 4.93 23.64
N TYR A 144 -26.41 5.94 23.37
CA TYR A 144 -24.99 5.77 23.07
C TYR A 144 -24.20 5.15 24.23
N CYS A 145 -24.46 5.58 25.46
CA CYS A 145 -23.86 4.97 26.65
C CYS A 145 -24.20 3.49 26.76
N TYR A 146 -25.47 3.10 26.56
CA TYR A 146 -25.86 1.69 26.61
C TYR A 146 -25.28 0.88 25.44
N GLN A 147 -25.18 1.44 24.24
CA GLN A 147 -24.60 0.74 23.09
C GLN A 147 -23.10 0.43 23.27
N HIS A 148 -22.36 1.33 23.93
CA HIS A 148 -20.90 1.23 24.07
C HIS A 148 -20.43 0.90 25.49
N GLY A 149 -21.32 0.77 26.47
CA GLY A 149 -20.97 0.50 27.87
C GLY A 149 -20.25 1.68 28.56
N ILE A 150 -20.58 2.93 28.22
CA ILE A 150 -19.94 4.12 28.80
C ILE A 150 -20.60 4.44 30.13
N GLY A 151 -19.88 4.21 31.24
CA GLY A 151 -20.39 4.41 32.60
C GLY A 151 -21.49 3.44 33.02
N THR A 152 -21.73 2.38 32.25
CA THR A 152 -22.75 1.35 32.47
C THR A 152 -22.39 0.06 31.73
N THR A 153 -23.12 -1.02 31.96
CA THR A 153 -22.97 -2.25 31.16
C THR A 153 -23.60 -2.09 29.78
N LYS A 154 -22.97 -2.64 28.74
CA LYS A 154 -23.50 -2.65 27.38
C LYS A 154 -24.87 -3.35 27.33
N ASP A 155 -25.87 -2.70 26.72
CA ASP A 155 -27.26 -3.17 26.63
C ASP A 155 -27.89 -2.64 25.34
N GLU A 156 -27.92 -3.47 24.28
CA GLU A 156 -28.36 -3.03 22.96
C GLU A 156 -29.87 -2.78 22.88
N GLU A 157 -30.67 -3.52 23.65
CA GLU A 157 -32.13 -3.33 23.72
C GLU A 157 -32.45 -1.98 24.36
N LYS A 158 -31.82 -1.63 25.49
CA LYS A 158 -31.98 -0.29 26.08
C LYS A 158 -31.46 0.80 25.16
N ALA A 159 -30.34 0.58 24.47
CA ALA A 159 -29.84 1.53 23.49
C ALA A 159 -30.89 1.84 22.42
N PHE A 160 -31.48 0.80 21.82
CA PHE A 160 -32.55 0.91 20.84
C PHE A 160 -33.74 1.70 21.39
N GLN A 161 -34.23 1.36 22.58
CA GLN A 161 -35.37 2.05 23.19
C GLN A 161 -35.11 3.56 23.42
N TRP A 162 -33.90 3.94 23.82
CA TRP A 162 -33.55 5.35 24.02
C TRP A 162 -33.33 6.10 22.71
N TYR A 163 -32.73 5.47 21.71
CA TYR A 163 -32.65 6.04 20.37
C TYR A 163 -34.04 6.23 19.74
N LEU A 164 -34.95 5.27 19.95
CA LEU A 164 -36.33 5.37 19.49
C LEU A 164 -37.03 6.60 20.08
N LYS A 165 -37.00 6.76 21.42
CA LYS A 165 -37.55 7.95 22.09
C LYS A 165 -36.94 9.24 21.57
N SER A 166 -35.61 9.27 21.39
CA SER A 166 -34.91 10.44 20.86
C SER A 166 -35.35 10.79 19.43
N ALA A 167 -35.46 9.79 18.57
CA ALA A 167 -35.84 9.93 17.17
C ALA A 167 -37.30 10.38 17.00
N GLU A 168 -38.21 9.83 17.80
CA GLU A 168 -39.62 10.22 17.87
C GLU A 168 -39.79 11.64 18.42
N GLY A 169 -38.91 12.06 19.34
CA GLY A 169 -38.80 13.45 19.78
C GLY A 169 -38.24 14.42 18.72
N GLY A 170 -37.90 13.94 17.52
CA GLY A 170 -37.41 14.77 16.41
C GLY A 170 -35.91 15.07 16.45
N ASN A 171 -35.12 14.36 17.25
CA ASN A 171 -33.66 14.49 17.22
C ASN A 171 -33.09 13.81 15.96
N HIS A 172 -32.59 14.60 15.01
CA HIS A 172 -32.02 14.07 13.76
C HIS A 172 -30.80 13.15 13.96
N ILE A 173 -30.05 13.28 15.06
CA ILE A 173 -28.95 12.35 15.42
C ILE A 173 -29.54 11.03 15.91
N GLY A 174 -30.55 11.10 16.78
CA GLY A 174 -31.29 9.92 17.23
C GLY A 174 -31.94 9.17 16.07
N GLN A 175 -32.47 9.89 15.08
CA GLN A 175 -33.02 9.30 13.84
C GLN A 175 -31.95 8.56 13.03
N ASP A 176 -30.72 9.10 12.92
CA ASP A 176 -29.60 8.43 12.25
C ASP A 176 -29.18 7.14 12.99
N TYR A 177 -29.05 7.21 14.31
CA TYR A 177 -28.72 6.03 15.12
C TYR A 177 -29.83 4.98 15.09
N LEU A 178 -31.09 5.38 15.11
CA LEU A 178 -32.22 4.46 14.98
C LEU A 178 -32.26 3.81 13.60
N GLY A 179 -31.98 4.56 12.53
CA GLY A 179 -31.82 4.02 11.18
C GLY A 179 -30.72 2.96 11.13
N THR A 180 -29.61 3.20 11.85
CA THR A 180 -28.50 2.24 12.00
C THR A 180 -28.91 1.01 12.79
N CYS A 181 -29.69 1.16 13.87
CA CYS A 181 -30.18 0.03 14.64
C CYS A 181 -31.03 -0.91 13.79
N TYR A 182 -31.93 -0.37 12.96
CA TYR A 182 -32.72 -1.18 12.04
C TYR A 182 -31.88 -1.78 10.90
N ARG A 183 -30.84 -1.09 10.41
CA ARG A 183 -29.95 -1.64 9.37
C ARG A 183 -29.15 -2.85 9.86
N ASP A 184 -28.62 -2.74 11.08
CA ASP A 184 -27.63 -3.68 11.60
C ASP A 184 -28.25 -4.68 12.61
N GLY A 185 -29.53 -4.51 12.99
CA GLY A 185 -30.22 -5.36 13.97
C GLY A 185 -29.79 -5.10 15.42
N ILE A 186 -29.39 -3.87 15.76
CA ILE A 186 -28.91 -3.53 17.11
C ILE A 186 -30.11 -3.32 18.04
N GLY A 187 -30.31 -4.25 18.99
CA GLY A 187 -31.42 -4.20 19.94
C GLY A 187 -32.81 -4.37 19.32
N THR A 188 -32.89 -4.77 18.04
CA THR A 188 -34.12 -4.98 17.28
C THR A 188 -33.88 -5.93 16.11
N ILE A 189 -34.95 -6.32 15.41
CA ILE A 189 -34.85 -7.12 14.19
C ILE A 189 -34.44 -6.22 13.01
N LYS A 190 -33.52 -6.70 12.17
CA LYS A 190 -33.09 -6.00 10.96
C LYS A 190 -34.28 -5.68 10.05
N ASP A 191 -34.42 -4.42 9.64
CA ASP A 191 -35.50 -3.91 8.80
C ASP A 191 -34.98 -2.74 7.93
N GLU A 192 -34.61 -3.05 6.70
CA GLU A 192 -34.01 -2.09 5.78
C GLU A 192 -35.00 -1.00 5.36
N GLY A 193 -36.30 -1.32 5.29
CA GLY A 193 -37.35 -0.34 4.99
C GLY A 193 -37.46 0.72 6.09
N LYS A 194 -37.52 0.31 7.36
CA LYS A 194 -37.50 1.26 8.49
C LYS A 194 -36.18 2.01 8.59
N SER A 195 -35.06 1.34 8.32
CA SER A 195 -33.75 2.00 8.26
C SER A 195 -33.76 3.18 7.29
N PHE A 196 -34.20 2.94 6.05
CA PHE A 196 -34.34 3.97 5.02
C PHE A 196 -35.22 5.14 5.48
N GLN A 197 -36.40 4.85 6.05
CA GLN A 197 -37.32 5.89 6.51
C GLN A 197 -36.71 6.78 7.60
N TRP A 198 -35.95 6.21 8.54
CA TRP A 198 -35.30 6.99 9.59
C TRP A 198 -34.09 7.78 9.10
N TYR A 199 -33.28 7.22 8.20
CA TYR A 199 -32.21 7.97 7.53
C TYR A 199 -32.76 9.12 6.69
N LEU A 200 -33.91 8.94 6.02
CA LEU A 200 -34.57 10.00 5.27
C LEU A 200 -34.96 11.17 6.18
N LYS A 201 -35.65 10.89 7.29
CA LYS A 201 -36.01 11.92 8.29
C LYS A 201 -34.77 12.63 8.85
N SER A 202 -33.72 11.87 9.16
CA SER A 202 -32.46 12.43 9.66
C SER A 202 -31.80 13.36 8.64
N ALA A 203 -31.74 12.94 7.38
CA ALA A 203 -31.12 13.68 6.29
C ALA A 203 -31.88 14.97 5.94
N GLU A 204 -33.22 14.91 5.92
CA GLU A 204 -34.11 16.07 5.76
C GLU A 204 -34.01 17.03 6.95
N GLY A 205 -33.78 16.50 8.16
CA GLY A 205 -33.46 17.26 9.36
C GLY A 205 -32.06 17.90 9.36
N GLY A 206 -31.29 17.77 8.28
CA GLY A 206 -29.99 18.41 8.11
C GLY A 206 -28.80 17.64 8.69
N ASN A 207 -28.98 16.40 9.17
CA ASN A 207 -27.89 15.61 9.72
C ASN A 207 -26.97 15.08 8.61
N HIS A 208 -25.69 15.44 8.66
CA HIS A 208 -24.75 15.06 7.60
C HIS A 208 -24.40 13.55 7.58
N ASN A 209 -24.44 12.85 8.72
CA ASN A 209 -24.31 11.38 8.74
C ASN A 209 -25.54 10.73 8.10
N GLY A 210 -26.74 11.19 8.47
CA GLY A 210 -28.01 10.77 7.87
C GLY A 210 -28.03 11.00 6.36
N GLN A 211 -27.55 12.14 5.89
CA GLN A 211 -27.38 12.43 4.46
C GLN A 211 -26.43 11.44 3.76
N ASN A 212 -25.28 11.12 4.37
CA ASN A 212 -24.37 10.10 3.84
C ASN A 212 -24.99 8.70 3.84
N ASN A 213 -25.68 8.33 4.91
CA ASN A 213 -26.32 7.02 5.05
C ASN A 213 -27.47 6.87 4.04
N LEU A 214 -28.27 7.91 3.84
CA LEU A 214 -29.32 7.94 2.83
C LEU A 214 -28.76 7.84 1.41
N GLY A 215 -27.64 8.53 1.12
CA GLY A 215 -26.94 8.38 -0.16
C GLY A 215 -26.50 6.93 -0.39
N THR A 216 -26.07 6.24 0.67
CA THR A 216 -25.71 4.82 0.63
C THR A 216 -26.92 3.92 0.41
N CYS A 217 -28.07 4.22 1.01
CA CYS A 217 -29.30 3.48 0.76
C CYS A 217 -29.70 3.51 -0.73
N TYR A 218 -29.62 4.68 -1.37
CA TYR A 218 -29.91 4.80 -2.81
C TYR A 218 -28.86 4.13 -3.70
N ARG A 219 -27.59 4.06 -3.28
CA ARG A 219 -26.53 3.41 -4.08
C ARG A 219 -26.61 1.87 -4.02
N ASP A 220 -26.89 1.34 -2.83
CA ASP A 220 -26.75 -0.09 -2.49
C ASP A 220 -28.10 -0.80 -2.31
N GLU A 221 -29.22 -0.19 -2.74
CA GLU A 221 -30.58 -0.75 -2.68
C GLU A 221 -31.10 -1.09 -1.27
N ILE A 222 -30.66 -0.34 -0.25
CA ILE A 222 -31.04 -0.62 1.15
C ILE A 222 -32.39 0.04 1.44
N GLY A 223 -33.46 -0.76 1.47
CA GLY A 223 -34.81 -0.32 1.79
C GLY A 223 -35.48 0.56 0.72
N THR A 224 -34.84 0.74 -0.43
CA THR A 224 -35.31 1.53 -1.57
C THR A 224 -34.70 0.99 -2.87
N THR A 225 -35.22 1.39 -4.02
CA THR A 225 -34.64 1.07 -5.34
C THR A 225 -33.39 1.90 -5.62
N LYS A 226 -32.44 1.34 -6.37
CA LYS A 226 -31.19 2.03 -6.73
C LYS A 226 -31.47 3.33 -7.48
N ASP A 227 -30.82 4.41 -7.06
CA ASP A 227 -30.91 5.72 -7.70
C ASP A 227 -29.58 6.47 -7.53
N GLU A 228 -28.70 6.36 -8.52
CA GLU A 228 -27.34 6.91 -8.44
C GLU A 228 -27.34 8.45 -8.41
N GLU A 229 -28.31 9.09 -9.05
CA GLU A 229 -28.44 10.55 -9.04
C GLU A 229 -28.83 11.05 -7.65
N LYS A 230 -29.83 10.43 -7.00
CA LYS A 230 -30.15 10.77 -5.61
C LYS A 230 -29.01 10.45 -4.64
N ALA A 231 -28.31 9.32 -4.84
CA ALA A 231 -27.13 8.99 -4.05
C ALA A 231 -26.09 10.12 -4.12
N PHE A 232 -25.76 10.56 -5.34
CA PHE A 232 -24.84 11.68 -5.58
C PHE A 232 -25.30 12.96 -4.89
N GLN A 233 -26.57 13.36 -5.02
CA GLN A 233 -27.10 14.58 -4.41
C GLN A 233 -27.02 14.55 -2.87
N TRP A 234 -27.28 13.40 -2.25
CA TRP A 234 -27.19 13.27 -0.79
C TRP A 234 -25.75 13.21 -0.27
N TYR A 235 -24.84 12.55 -1.00
CA TYR A 235 -23.41 12.62 -0.70
C TYR A 235 -22.87 14.04 -0.85
N LEU A 236 -23.31 14.79 -1.86
CA LEU A 236 -22.94 16.20 -2.05
C LEU A 236 -23.32 17.04 -0.84
N LYS A 237 -24.58 16.98 -0.40
CA LYS A 237 -25.06 17.70 0.80
C LYS A 237 -24.26 17.32 2.05
N SER A 238 -24.00 16.02 2.23
CA SER A 238 -23.21 15.52 3.37
C SER A 238 -21.77 16.05 3.34
N ALA A 239 -21.13 16.02 2.17
CA ALA A 239 -19.75 16.46 1.98
C ALA A 239 -19.57 17.97 2.16
N GLU A 240 -20.51 18.77 1.65
CA GLU A 240 -20.58 20.22 1.84
C GLU A 240 -20.85 20.58 3.31
N GLY A 241 -21.62 19.75 4.02
CA GLY A 241 -21.79 19.81 5.47
C GLY A 241 -20.55 19.42 6.29
N GLY A 242 -19.44 19.07 5.64
CA GLY A 242 -18.17 18.74 6.30
C GLY A 242 -18.03 17.28 6.74
N ASN A 243 -18.94 16.39 6.35
CA ASN A 243 -18.82 14.97 6.70
C ASN A 243 -17.71 14.29 5.91
N HIS A 244 -16.67 13.80 6.58
CA HIS A 244 -15.52 13.20 5.90
C HIS A 244 -15.85 11.89 5.17
N MET A 245 -16.83 11.11 5.64
CA MET A 245 -17.28 9.92 4.91
C MET A 245 -18.07 10.30 3.65
N GLY A 246 -18.93 11.32 3.75
CA GLY A 246 -19.62 11.93 2.61
C GLY A 246 -18.64 12.51 1.59
N GLN A 247 -17.58 13.19 2.04
CA GLN A 247 -16.50 13.68 1.17
C GLN A 247 -15.79 12.54 0.44
N ASN A 248 -15.47 11.43 1.12
CA ASN A 248 -14.90 10.25 0.46
C ASN A 248 -15.88 9.65 -0.58
N ASN A 249 -17.14 9.49 -0.22
CA ASN A 249 -18.15 8.89 -1.10
C ASN A 249 -18.43 9.77 -2.32
N LEU A 250 -18.46 11.10 -2.15
CA LEU A 250 -18.57 12.04 -3.25
C LEU A 250 -17.33 12.00 -4.16
N GLY A 251 -16.13 11.89 -3.59
CA GLY A 251 -14.90 11.67 -4.36
C GLY A 251 -14.98 10.40 -5.21
N TYR A 252 -15.55 9.33 -4.65
CA TYR A 252 -15.80 8.08 -5.37
C TYR A 252 -16.83 8.24 -6.50
N CYS A 253 -17.93 8.96 -6.28
CA CYS A 253 -18.89 9.27 -7.33
C CYS A 253 -18.25 10.00 -8.50
N TYR A 254 -17.45 11.03 -8.26
CA TYR A 254 -16.71 11.72 -9.33
C TYR A 254 -15.66 10.82 -10.00
N GLY A 255 -14.94 10.00 -9.25
CA GLY A 255 -13.90 9.12 -9.80
C GLY A 255 -14.46 8.01 -10.70
N LYS A 256 -15.70 7.58 -10.46
CA LYS A 256 -16.37 6.50 -11.21
C LYS A 256 -17.48 6.97 -12.15
N GLY A 257 -17.94 8.22 -12.04
CA GLY A 257 -19.08 8.74 -12.79
C GLY A 257 -20.43 8.20 -12.31
N ILE A 258 -20.60 8.02 -10.99
CA ILE A 258 -21.84 7.51 -10.38
C ILE A 258 -22.75 8.69 -10.07
N GLY A 259 -23.92 8.75 -10.73
CA GLY A 259 -24.88 9.85 -10.58
C GLY A 259 -24.38 11.20 -11.09
N THR A 260 -23.22 11.24 -11.75
CA THR A 260 -22.58 12.45 -12.30
C THR A 260 -21.60 12.07 -13.40
N THR A 261 -21.04 13.05 -14.11
CA THR A 261 -19.96 12.79 -15.07
C THR A 261 -18.64 12.51 -14.35
N LYS A 262 -17.84 11.58 -14.88
CA LYS A 262 -16.52 11.26 -14.33
C LYS A 262 -15.61 12.50 -14.34
N ASP A 263 -15.03 12.85 -13.20
CA ASP A 263 -14.14 14.01 -13.01
C ASP A 263 -13.04 13.67 -11.99
N GLU A 264 -11.85 13.33 -12.49
CA GLU A 264 -10.73 12.89 -11.65
C GLU A 264 -10.16 14.02 -10.77
N VAL A 265 -10.26 15.29 -11.22
CA VAL A 265 -9.77 16.44 -10.47
C VAL A 265 -10.68 16.70 -9.26
N LYS A 266 -12.01 16.65 -9.45
CA LYS A 266 -12.95 16.76 -8.32
C LYS A 266 -12.85 15.57 -7.38
N ALA A 267 -12.66 14.36 -7.91
CA ALA A 267 -12.42 13.18 -7.09
C ALA A 267 -11.22 13.39 -6.15
N PHE A 268 -10.09 13.82 -6.71
CA PHE A 268 -8.87 14.14 -5.95
C PHE A 268 -9.11 15.21 -4.88
N GLN A 269 -9.82 16.30 -5.20
CA GLN A 269 -10.13 17.37 -4.25
C GLN A 269 -10.98 16.89 -3.07
N TRP A 270 -12.01 16.07 -3.32
CA TRP A 270 -12.87 15.55 -2.26
C TRP A 270 -12.20 14.46 -1.42
N TYR A 271 -11.40 13.58 -2.03
CA TYR A 271 -10.53 12.66 -1.28
C TYR A 271 -9.52 13.41 -0.41
N SER A 272 -8.95 14.52 -0.89
CA SER A 272 -8.04 15.37 -0.11
C SER A 272 -8.72 15.90 1.15
N LYS A 273 -9.90 16.53 1.01
CA LYS A 273 -10.69 17.02 2.15
C LYS A 273 -11.04 15.91 3.14
N SER A 274 -11.47 14.76 2.63
CA SER A 274 -11.78 13.57 3.44
C SER A 274 -10.56 13.07 4.22
N ALA A 275 -9.40 12.98 3.57
CA ALA A 275 -8.16 12.48 4.17
C ALA A 275 -7.62 13.41 5.25
N GLU A 276 -7.65 14.72 4.98
CA GLU A 276 -7.28 15.78 5.93
C GLU A 276 -8.22 15.82 7.14
N GLY A 277 -9.50 15.49 6.93
CA GLY A 277 -10.50 15.26 7.99
C GLY A 277 -10.31 13.96 8.80
N GLY A 278 -9.27 13.17 8.51
CA GLY A 278 -8.96 11.94 9.25
C GLY A 278 -9.78 10.73 8.86
N ASN A 279 -10.44 10.72 7.69
CA ASN A 279 -11.12 9.51 7.20
C ASN A 279 -10.10 8.55 6.55
N ASN A 280 -9.94 7.37 7.13
CA ASN A 280 -8.92 6.41 6.71
C ASN A 280 -9.12 5.90 5.26
N LYS A 281 -10.37 5.73 4.81
CA LYS A 281 -10.67 5.37 3.41
C LYS A 281 -10.31 6.50 2.44
N GLY A 282 -10.60 7.74 2.83
CA GLY A 282 -10.18 8.94 2.10
C GLY A 282 -8.67 9.05 2.01
N GLN A 283 -7.94 8.76 3.10
CA GLN A 283 -6.48 8.69 3.10
C GLN A 283 -5.96 7.61 2.14
N CYS A 284 -6.56 6.41 2.14
CA CYS A 284 -6.19 5.37 1.18
C CYS A 284 -6.44 5.81 -0.27
N ASN A 285 -7.63 6.35 -0.57
CA ASN A 285 -7.99 6.81 -1.91
C ASN A 285 -7.09 7.96 -2.39
N LEU A 286 -6.72 8.87 -1.50
CA LEU A 286 -5.77 9.94 -1.81
C LEU A 286 -4.37 9.39 -2.10
N GLY A 287 -3.92 8.40 -1.33
CA GLY A 287 -2.68 7.69 -1.60
C GLY A 287 -2.66 7.07 -3.00
N TYR A 288 -3.78 6.45 -3.39
CA TYR A 288 -3.98 5.88 -4.72
C TYR A 288 -3.97 6.93 -5.83
N CYS A 289 -4.61 8.08 -5.61
CA CYS A 289 -4.55 9.19 -6.55
C CYS A 289 -3.10 9.65 -6.80
N TYR A 290 -2.29 9.79 -5.76
CA TYR A 290 -0.87 10.15 -5.91
C TYR A 290 -0.04 9.06 -6.58
N GLN A 291 -0.29 7.79 -6.29
CA GLN A 291 0.44 6.68 -6.93
C GLN A 291 0.18 6.63 -8.44
N GLN A 292 -1.08 6.82 -8.85
CA GLN A 292 -1.50 6.67 -10.25
C GLN A 292 -1.52 7.99 -11.03
N GLY A 293 -1.45 9.14 -10.35
CA GLY A 293 -1.57 10.46 -10.98
C GLY A 293 -3.02 10.78 -11.38
N ILE A 294 -4.00 10.34 -10.58
CA ILE A 294 -5.43 10.58 -10.84
C ILE A 294 -5.80 11.95 -10.28
N GLY A 295 -6.18 12.88 -11.15
CA GLY A 295 -6.52 14.26 -10.78
C GLY A 295 -5.34 15.09 -10.25
N THR A 296 -4.12 14.54 -10.28
CA THR A 296 -2.87 15.16 -9.78
C THR A 296 -1.65 14.56 -10.49
N THR A 297 -0.46 15.08 -10.23
CA THR A 297 0.78 14.47 -10.72
C THR A 297 1.20 13.28 -9.86
N LYS A 298 1.79 12.24 -10.47
CA LYS A 298 2.31 11.08 -9.74
C LYS A 298 3.31 11.51 -8.66
N ASP A 299 3.09 11.08 -7.43
CA ASP A 299 3.95 11.37 -6.26
C ASP A 299 3.96 10.16 -5.32
N GLU A 300 4.91 9.25 -5.55
CA GLU A 300 5.06 8.03 -4.76
C GLU A 300 5.29 8.29 -3.26
N GLU A 301 5.90 9.42 -2.90
CA GLU A 301 6.20 9.77 -1.51
C GLU A 301 4.92 10.14 -0.77
N LYS A 302 4.10 11.01 -1.38
CA LYS A 302 2.78 11.32 -0.81
C LYS A 302 1.88 10.10 -0.78
N ALA A 303 1.95 9.24 -1.79
CA ALA A 303 1.22 7.97 -1.79
C ALA A 303 1.58 7.14 -0.55
N PHE A 304 2.87 6.90 -0.32
CA PHE A 304 3.36 6.16 0.85
C PHE A 304 2.92 6.80 2.17
N GLN A 305 3.01 8.12 2.31
CA GLN A 305 2.60 8.83 3.53
C GLN A 305 1.11 8.66 3.83
N TRP A 306 0.25 8.76 2.81
CA TRP A 306 -1.19 8.62 2.98
C TRP A 306 -1.62 7.18 3.23
N TYR A 307 -0.98 6.20 2.58
CA TYR A 307 -1.19 4.79 2.90
C TYR A 307 -0.74 4.45 4.33
N SER A 308 0.37 5.02 4.79
CA SER A 308 0.85 4.86 6.17
C SER A 308 -0.18 5.36 7.18
N LYS A 309 -0.68 6.58 7.01
CA LYS A 309 -1.76 7.14 7.86
C LYS A 309 -3.02 6.29 7.84
N SER A 310 -3.43 5.84 6.66
CA SER A 310 -4.60 4.98 6.49
C SER A 310 -4.45 3.64 7.23
N ALA A 311 -3.28 3.01 7.12
CA ALA A 311 -2.94 1.76 7.81
C ALA A 311 -2.86 1.93 9.34
N GLU A 312 -2.27 3.03 9.82
CA GLU A 312 -2.25 3.40 11.25
C GLU A 312 -3.67 3.62 11.79
N GLY A 313 -4.56 4.17 10.97
CA GLY A 313 -6.00 4.27 11.26
C GLY A 313 -6.75 2.93 11.24
N GLY A 314 -6.09 1.82 10.88
CA GLY A 314 -6.69 0.48 10.86
C GLY A 314 -7.38 0.11 9.55
N ASP A 315 -7.23 0.89 8.48
CA ASP A 315 -7.81 0.54 7.18
C ASP A 315 -7.02 -0.60 6.51
N SER A 316 -7.72 -1.65 6.10
CA SER A 316 -7.11 -2.84 5.49
C SER A 316 -6.53 -2.56 4.11
N TYR A 317 -7.20 -1.73 3.30
CA TYR A 317 -6.70 -1.35 1.98
C TYR A 317 -5.47 -0.45 2.10
N GLY A 318 -5.47 0.48 3.06
CA GLY A 318 -4.31 1.29 3.43
C GLY A 318 -3.11 0.42 3.81
N ARG A 319 -3.34 -0.60 4.66
CA ARG A 319 -2.29 -1.58 5.03
C ARG A 319 -1.77 -2.37 3.84
N ASN A 320 -2.66 -2.87 2.97
CA ASN A 320 -2.28 -3.62 1.78
C ASN A 320 -1.51 -2.75 0.77
N ASN A 321 -1.93 -1.49 0.58
CA ASN A 321 -1.19 -0.56 -0.28
C ASN A 321 0.16 -0.16 0.31
N LEU A 322 0.24 0.01 1.64
CA LEU A 322 1.51 0.23 2.33
C LEU A 322 2.45 -0.96 2.17
N ASP A 323 1.91 -2.18 2.29
CA ASP A 323 2.63 -3.43 2.02
C ASP A 323 3.19 -3.48 0.59
N PHE A 324 2.34 -3.16 -0.39
CA PHE A 324 2.75 -3.02 -1.78
C PHE A 324 3.86 -1.97 -1.95
N CYS A 325 3.76 -0.82 -1.28
CA CYS A 325 4.81 0.20 -1.33
C CYS A 325 6.12 -0.28 -0.71
N TYR A 326 6.08 -0.98 0.42
CA TYR A 326 7.28 -1.58 1.02
C TYR A 326 7.97 -2.52 0.03
N ARG A 327 7.24 -3.50 -0.50
CA ARG A 327 7.76 -4.50 -1.44
C ARG A 327 8.36 -3.91 -2.69
N ASN A 328 7.70 -2.89 -3.22
CA ASN A 328 8.13 -2.20 -4.43
C ASN A 328 8.97 -0.96 -4.13
N GLU A 329 9.52 -0.78 -2.92
CA GLU A 329 10.16 0.44 -2.38
C GLU A 329 9.61 1.78 -2.97
N ILE A 330 8.28 1.88 -3.10
CA ILE A 330 7.57 3.06 -3.63
C ILE A 330 7.51 4.09 -2.51
N GLY A 331 7.97 5.31 -2.78
CA GLY A 331 7.88 6.42 -1.83
C GLY A 331 8.83 6.37 -0.63
N ILE A 332 9.52 5.23 -0.40
CA ILE A 332 10.43 5.05 0.75
C ILE A 332 11.67 5.97 0.68
N SER A 333 12.20 6.19 -0.53
CA SER A 333 13.56 6.72 -0.72
C SER A 333 13.75 8.25 -0.54
N LYS A 334 12.74 8.99 -0.09
CA LYS A 334 12.84 10.46 0.11
C LYS A 334 12.69 10.96 1.54
N ILE A 335 12.37 10.09 2.50
CA ILE A 335 12.22 10.44 3.93
C ILE A 335 13.50 11.08 4.53
N LYS A 336 14.65 11.04 3.84
CA LYS A 336 15.87 11.80 4.21
C LYS A 336 16.46 12.73 3.14
N LYS A 337 15.85 12.88 1.95
CA LYS A 337 16.38 13.84 0.95
C LYS A 337 16.23 15.31 1.36
N GLN A 338 15.42 15.62 2.38
CA GLN A 338 15.29 16.97 2.94
C GLN A 338 16.00 17.20 4.29
N GLN A 339 16.55 16.16 4.94
CA GLN A 339 17.38 16.36 6.14
C GLN A 339 18.89 16.33 5.85
N ASN A 340 19.34 15.67 4.77
CA ASN A 340 20.76 15.65 4.38
C ASN A 340 21.06 16.34 3.03
N LYS A 341 20.35 17.43 2.69
CA LYS A 341 20.92 18.46 1.81
C LYS A 341 21.89 19.36 2.61
N LEU A 342 22.89 18.74 3.23
CA LEU A 342 24.04 19.40 3.85
C LEU A 342 25.27 18.93 3.05
N ARG A 343 25.49 19.57 1.89
CA ARG A 343 26.57 20.55 1.71
C ARG A 343 27.97 19.91 1.82
N TYR A 344 28.54 19.51 0.68
CA TYR A 344 29.97 19.22 0.57
C TYR A 344 30.77 20.53 0.59
N LYS A 345 31.84 20.61 1.40
CA LYS A 345 32.78 21.75 1.41
C LYS A 345 33.70 21.65 0.19
N CYS A 346 33.80 22.72 -0.60
CA CYS A 346 34.85 22.85 -1.60
C CYS A 346 36.23 22.93 -0.92
N TYR A 347 37.16 22.05 -1.26
CA TYR A 347 38.49 21.97 -0.65
C TYR A 347 39.32 23.25 -0.84
N ASN A 348 39.03 24.04 -1.88
CA ASN A 348 39.78 25.25 -2.22
C ASN A 348 39.19 26.56 -1.69
N CYS A 349 37.88 26.63 -1.42
CA CYS A 349 37.23 27.91 -1.04
C CYS A 349 36.21 27.81 0.10
N GLU A 350 36.02 26.63 0.70
CA GLU A 350 35.11 26.38 1.83
C GLU A 350 33.62 26.75 1.62
N ILE A 351 33.21 27.15 0.42
CA ILE A 351 31.80 27.40 0.06
C ILE A 351 31.07 26.09 -0.22
N LEU A 352 29.78 26.05 0.13
CA LEU A 352 28.93 24.87 0.21
C LEU A 352 28.15 24.68 -1.11
N ASN A 353 28.48 23.67 -1.91
CA ASN A 353 27.83 23.43 -3.21
C ASN A 353 26.86 22.23 -3.22
N ILE A 354 25.86 22.35 -4.10
CA ILE A 354 24.89 21.32 -4.44
C ILE A 354 25.43 20.53 -5.65
N LYS A 355 25.30 19.20 -5.59
CA LYS A 355 25.55 18.17 -6.63
C LYS A 355 26.00 18.70 -8.00
N ASN A 356 27.12 18.11 -8.47
CA ASN A 356 27.99 18.49 -9.58
C ASN A 356 29.13 19.39 -9.09
N ASN A 357 30.36 19.08 -9.47
CA ASN A 357 31.60 19.79 -9.13
C ASN A 357 31.63 21.23 -9.70
N MET A 358 30.56 22.01 -9.52
CA MET A 358 30.44 23.38 -9.96
C MET A 358 30.33 24.26 -8.72
N CYS A 359 31.42 24.97 -8.44
CA CYS A 359 31.37 26.17 -7.61
C CYS A 359 31.11 27.35 -8.51
N SER A 360 30.09 28.14 -8.19
CA SER A 360 29.72 29.35 -8.93
C SER A 360 30.87 30.35 -9.09
N ASN A 361 31.88 30.28 -8.20
CA ASN A 361 33.06 31.16 -8.20
C ASN A 361 34.34 30.51 -8.75
N CYS A 362 34.39 29.19 -8.91
CA CYS A 362 35.60 28.49 -9.35
C CYS A 362 35.28 27.74 -10.65
N ASN A 363 35.48 28.39 -11.80
CA ASN A 363 35.29 27.82 -13.14
C ASN A 363 36.40 26.80 -13.50
N PHE A 364 36.71 25.84 -12.64
CA PHE A 364 37.72 24.81 -12.92
C PHE A 364 37.10 23.40 -12.90
N ILE A 365 37.10 22.76 -14.06
CA ILE A 365 36.92 21.32 -14.22
C ILE A 365 38.32 20.72 -14.10
N GLU A 366 38.73 20.30 -12.91
CA GLU A 366 39.65 19.16 -12.85
C GLU A 366 38.81 17.92 -13.14
N THR A 367 39.07 17.26 -14.27
CA THR A 367 38.64 15.88 -14.46
C THR A 367 39.10 15.08 -13.24
N PRO A 368 38.26 14.20 -12.65
CA PRO A 368 38.72 13.33 -11.58
C PRO A 368 39.98 12.63 -12.07
N LYS A 369 41.10 12.80 -11.35
CA LYS A 369 42.35 12.09 -11.70
C LYS A 369 42.01 10.61 -11.89
N PRO A 370 42.53 9.94 -12.93
CA PRO A 370 42.26 8.52 -13.15
C PRO A 370 42.56 7.78 -11.84
N THR A 371 41.54 7.09 -11.32
CA THR A 371 41.60 6.50 -9.98
C THR A 371 41.96 5.02 -10.03
N SER A 372 41.70 4.38 -11.17
CA SER A 372 41.79 2.94 -11.37
C SER A 372 42.97 2.48 -12.24
N ASP A 373 43.82 3.43 -12.68
CA ASP A 373 44.84 3.26 -13.72
C ASP A 373 44.28 2.70 -15.06
N ASN A 374 42.94 2.69 -15.24
CA ASN A 374 42.26 2.18 -16.43
C ASN A 374 41.16 3.12 -16.95
N ASN A 375 41.37 3.62 -18.17
CA ASN A 375 40.48 4.60 -18.80
C ASN A 375 39.04 4.09 -19.03
N GLU A 376 38.83 2.80 -19.30
CA GLU A 376 37.47 2.28 -19.57
C GLU A 376 36.66 2.14 -18.27
N ILE A 377 37.29 1.70 -17.18
CA ILE A 377 36.67 1.70 -15.85
C ILE A 377 36.32 3.12 -15.42
N ASP A 378 37.27 4.05 -15.54
CA ASP A 378 37.06 5.44 -15.14
C ASP A 378 35.93 6.08 -15.95
N LYS A 379 35.82 5.81 -17.27
CA LYS A 379 34.68 6.26 -18.10
C LYS A 379 33.34 5.75 -17.59
N ILE A 380 33.21 4.45 -17.32
CA ILE A 380 31.94 3.86 -16.84
C ILE A 380 31.55 4.48 -15.49
N ILE A 381 32.51 4.62 -14.57
CA ILE A 381 32.29 5.26 -13.27
C ILE A 381 31.80 6.71 -13.47
N GLN A 382 32.46 7.49 -14.33
CA GLN A 382 32.05 8.87 -14.64
C GLN A 382 30.64 8.94 -15.24
N MET A 383 30.27 8.01 -16.12
CA MET A 383 28.92 7.92 -16.67
C MET A 383 27.88 7.67 -15.56
N THR A 384 28.19 6.86 -14.54
CA THR A 384 27.28 6.68 -13.40
C THR A 384 27.16 7.92 -12.52
N GLN A 385 28.25 8.67 -12.34
CA GLN A 385 28.32 9.84 -11.46
C GLN A 385 27.68 11.10 -12.08
N SER A 386 27.69 11.19 -13.41
CA SER A 386 27.09 12.29 -14.17
C SER A 386 25.59 12.15 -14.40
N ASP A 387 24.99 11.01 -14.04
CA ASP A 387 23.56 10.79 -14.14
C ASP A 387 22.81 11.55 -13.03
N ASN A 388 22.21 12.68 -13.40
CA ASN A 388 21.44 13.54 -12.48
C ASN A 388 20.23 12.82 -11.85
N ASN A 389 19.74 11.75 -12.48
CA ASN A 389 18.59 10.99 -12.00
C ASN A 389 18.98 9.80 -11.11
N ALA A 390 20.27 9.43 -11.07
CA ALA A 390 20.74 8.30 -10.30
C ALA A 390 20.55 8.49 -8.78
N LYS A 391 20.05 7.43 -8.14
CA LYS A 391 20.04 7.24 -6.69
C LYS A 391 21.45 6.91 -6.20
N GLU A 392 21.71 7.15 -4.91
CA GLU A 392 23.05 6.98 -4.33
C GLU A 392 23.61 5.55 -4.49
N TRP A 393 22.72 4.55 -4.45
CA TRP A 393 23.07 3.14 -4.65
C TRP A 393 23.32 2.75 -6.11
N GLU A 394 22.97 3.60 -7.08
CA GLU A 394 23.18 3.40 -8.53
C GLU A 394 24.50 4.00 -9.02
N ILE A 395 25.12 4.88 -8.21
CA ILE A 395 26.40 5.53 -8.49
C ILE A 395 27.53 4.55 -8.17
N TRP A 396 28.38 4.27 -9.16
CA TRP A 396 29.54 3.40 -9.00
C TRP A 396 30.76 4.21 -8.54
N ARG A 397 31.65 3.57 -7.80
CA ARG A 397 32.85 4.18 -7.23
C ARG A 397 34.08 3.33 -7.51
N TRP A 398 35.21 3.99 -7.69
CA TRP A 398 36.48 3.31 -7.46
C TRP A 398 36.70 3.21 -5.94
N ILE A 399 36.90 1.99 -5.44
CA ILE A 399 37.07 1.74 -4.01
C ILE A 399 38.45 1.16 -3.80
N ASN A 400 39.28 1.87 -3.02
CA ASN A 400 40.61 1.38 -2.69
C ASN A 400 40.52 0.07 -1.89
N TYR A 401 41.19 -0.98 -2.37
CA TYR A 401 41.10 -2.31 -1.79
C TYR A 401 41.48 -2.37 -0.29
N SER A 402 42.35 -1.45 0.17
CA SER A 402 42.72 -1.35 1.59
C SER A 402 41.56 -1.02 2.54
N LYS A 403 40.44 -0.53 2.00
CA LYS A 403 39.20 -0.24 2.74
C LYS A 403 38.38 -1.48 3.06
N PHE A 404 38.74 -2.64 2.49
CA PHE A 404 38.09 -3.90 2.78
C PHE A 404 38.80 -4.64 3.92
N LYS A 405 38.02 -5.09 4.90
CA LYS A 405 38.48 -5.91 6.04
C LYS A 405 37.72 -7.22 6.09
N ASN A 406 38.30 -8.22 6.75
CA ASN A 406 37.73 -9.57 6.93
C ASN A 406 37.31 -10.17 5.58
N ILE A 407 38.26 -10.22 4.64
CA ILE A 407 38.02 -10.76 3.30
C ILE A 407 38.01 -12.29 3.41
N GLU A 408 36.87 -12.90 3.13
CA GLU A 408 36.61 -14.34 3.30
C GLU A 408 36.12 -14.93 1.98
N TYR A 409 36.65 -16.09 1.58
CA TYR A 409 36.18 -16.81 0.40
C TYR A 409 34.75 -17.32 0.63
N LEU A 410 33.85 -17.17 -0.36
CA LEU A 410 32.48 -17.67 -0.28
C LEU A 410 32.23 -18.84 -1.24
N ALA A 411 32.53 -18.66 -2.52
CA ALA A 411 32.17 -19.63 -3.54
C ALA A 411 32.97 -19.45 -4.84
N GLU A 412 33.06 -20.53 -5.61
CA GLU A 412 33.51 -20.51 -7.00
C GLU A 412 32.28 -20.43 -7.92
N GLY A 413 32.31 -19.50 -8.87
CA GLY A 413 31.35 -19.41 -9.98
C GLY A 413 31.97 -19.87 -11.30
N GLY A 414 31.16 -19.91 -12.37
CA GLY A 414 31.64 -20.31 -13.69
C GLY A 414 32.77 -19.40 -14.22
N PHE A 415 32.64 -18.10 -13.96
CA PHE A 415 33.52 -17.06 -14.53
C PHE A 415 34.47 -16.41 -13.50
N GLY A 416 34.49 -16.87 -12.25
CA GLY A 416 35.23 -16.18 -11.19
C GLY A 416 34.94 -16.69 -9.79
N SER A 417 35.59 -16.08 -8.80
CA SER A 417 35.38 -16.37 -7.38
C SER A 417 34.63 -15.24 -6.68
N VAL A 418 33.85 -15.59 -5.67
CA VAL A 418 33.07 -14.64 -4.85
C VAL A 418 33.63 -14.64 -3.44
N TRP A 419 33.85 -13.45 -2.90
CA TRP A 419 34.40 -13.21 -1.58
C TRP A 419 33.50 -12.27 -0.79
N LYS A 420 33.48 -12.38 0.53
CA LYS A 420 32.81 -11.48 1.46
C LYS A 420 33.82 -10.52 2.06
N ALA A 421 33.46 -9.27 2.30
CA ALA A 421 34.26 -8.35 3.09
C ALA A 421 33.40 -7.30 3.81
N LYS A 422 34.04 -6.51 4.69
CA LYS A 422 33.47 -5.28 5.28
C LYS A 422 34.12 -4.05 4.66
N TRP A 423 33.32 -3.09 4.22
CA TRP A 423 33.79 -1.78 3.75
C TRP A 423 33.79 -0.76 4.90
N ILE A 424 34.98 -0.36 5.37
CA ILE A 424 35.13 0.38 6.64
C ILE A 424 34.68 1.85 6.59
N ASP A 425 34.73 2.49 5.42
CA ASP A 425 34.39 3.90 5.21
C ASP A 425 33.28 4.03 4.14
N MET A 426 32.32 3.11 4.19
CA MET A 426 31.13 3.19 3.35
C MET A 426 30.42 4.54 3.54
N PRO A 427 30.02 5.24 2.45
CA PRO A 427 29.27 6.49 2.55
C PRO A 427 28.02 6.34 3.43
N GLU A 428 27.76 7.34 4.27
CA GLU A 428 26.68 7.31 5.26
C GLU A 428 25.32 7.09 4.59
N GLU A 429 25.05 7.75 3.46
CA GLU A 429 23.80 7.59 2.73
C GLU A 429 23.60 6.16 2.20
N LEU A 430 24.69 5.50 1.78
CA LEU A 430 24.67 4.12 1.30
C LEU A 430 24.48 3.15 2.48
N PHE A 431 25.18 3.40 3.59
CA PHE A 431 25.01 2.62 4.81
C PHE A 431 23.61 2.78 5.39
N GLU A 432 23.05 3.99 5.36
CA GLU A 432 21.70 4.25 5.81
C GLU A 432 20.68 3.50 4.98
N PHE A 433 20.89 3.39 3.66
CA PHE A 433 20.02 2.65 2.75
C PHE A 433 20.11 1.13 2.97
N TYR A 434 21.31 0.57 3.12
CA TYR A 434 21.47 -0.88 3.24
C TYR A 434 21.48 -1.43 4.67
N LYS A 435 21.69 -0.56 5.67
CA LYS A 435 21.90 -0.89 7.09
C LYS A 435 23.02 -1.89 7.35
N THR A 436 23.94 -2.03 6.38
CA THR A 436 25.08 -2.93 6.47
C THR A 436 26.22 -2.41 5.60
N ASN A 437 27.44 -2.60 6.08
CA ASN A 437 28.66 -2.35 5.31
C ASN A 437 29.30 -3.64 4.77
N GLN A 438 28.58 -4.77 4.83
CA GLN A 438 29.01 -6.02 4.24
C GLN A 438 28.84 -5.96 2.72
N ILE A 439 29.90 -6.35 2.01
CA ILE A 439 29.95 -6.37 0.55
C ILE A 439 30.40 -7.74 0.06
N ALA A 440 30.11 -8.04 -1.20
CA ALA A 440 30.64 -9.17 -1.92
C ALA A 440 31.60 -8.68 -3.02
N LEU A 441 32.75 -9.31 -3.16
CA LEU A 441 33.69 -9.07 -4.24
C LEU A 441 33.56 -10.20 -5.25
N LYS A 442 33.13 -9.90 -6.47
CA LYS A 442 33.18 -10.85 -7.60
C LYS A 442 34.48 -10.61 -8.35
N LYS A 443 35.45 -11.50 -8.20
CA LYS A 443 36.71 -11.52 -8.95
C LYS A 443 36.52 -12.40 -10.18
N LEU A 444 36.67 -11.87 -11.39
CA LEU A 444 36.64 -12.72 -12.58
C LEU A 444 38.01 -13.39 -12.79
N LYS A 445 38.00 -14.57 -13.42
CA LYS A 445 39.25 -15.26 -13.80
C LYS A 445 40.04 -14.40 -14.78
N ASP A 446 41.37 -14.43 -14.64
CA ASP A 446 42.31 -13.73 -15.51
C ASP A 446 42.07 -12.21 -15.63
N SER A 447 41.54 -11.58 -14.57
CA SER A 447 41.22 -10.15 -14.54
C SER A 447 42.42 -9.25 -14.19
N GLN A 448 43.66 -9.73 -14.35
CA GLN A 448 44.86 -8.88 -14.16
C GLN A 448 44.92 -7.78 -15.23
N GLU A 449 44.45 -8.09 -16.44
CA GLU A 449 44.10 -7.14 -17.48
C GLU A 449 42.57 -7.14 -17.66
N ILE A 450 41.99 -6.02 -18.09
CA ILE A 450 40.55 -5.99 -18.36
C ILE A 450 40.24 -6.82 -19.59
N SER A 451 39.70 -8.01 -19.37
CA SER A 451 39.19 -8.85 -20.45
C SER A 451 37.97 -8.22 -21.13
N SER A 452 37.75 -8.59 -22.39
CA SER A 452 36.57 -8.15 -23.13
C SER A 452 35.28 -8.62 -22.46
N GLU A 453 35.34 -9.76 -21.78
CA GLU A 453 34.30 -10.42 -21.02
C GLU A 453 33.95 -9.62 -19.75
N PHE A 454 34.94 -9.18 -18.99
CA PHE A 454 34.73 -8.31 -17.81
C PHE A 454 34.06 -6.99 -18.21
N LEU A 455 34.54 -6.36 -19.30
CA LEU A 455 33.98 -5.11 -19.79
C LEU A 455 32.55 -5.29 -20.30
N LYS A 456 32.25 -6.38 -21.01
CA LYS A 456 30.88 -6.72 -21.46
C LYS A 456 29.93 -6.88 -20.28
N GLU A 457 30.35 -7.58 -19.22
CA GLU A 457 29.53 -7.73 -18.01
C GLU A 457 29.27 -6.38 -17.32
N LEU A 458 30.29 -5.52 -17.20
CA LEU A 458 30.12 -4.18 -16.64
C LEU A 458 29.15 -3.33 -17.48
N ILE A 459 29.28 -3.35 -18.80
CA ILE A 459 28.39 -2.62 -19.71
C ILE A 459 26.96 -3.14 -19.60
N ALA A 460 26.76 -4.46 -19.56
CA ALA A 460 25.45 -5.07 -19.40
C ALA A 460 24.80 -4.64 -18.08
N ASN A 461 25.55 -4.70 -16.96
CA ASN A 461 25.09 -4.22 -15.66
C ASN A 461 24.74 -2.74 -15.70
N PHE A 462 25.60 -1.88 -16.27
CA PHE A 462 25.37 -0.44 -16.38
C PHE A 462 24.09 -0.11 -17.16
N GLN A 463 23.87 -0.77 -18.30
CA GLN A 463 22.72 -0.54 -19.17
C GLN A 463 21.41 -1.11 -18.61
N CYS A 464 21.50 -2.18 -17.83
CA CYS A 464 20.36 -2.83 -17.19
C CYS A 464 20.19 -2.45 -15.71
N ARG A 465 20.85 -1.37 -15.24
CA ARG A 465 20.73 -0.91 -13.85
C ARG A 465 19.26 -0.68 -13.52
N ASP A 466 18.78 -1.44 -12.56
CA ASP A 466 17.46 -1.32 -11.99
C ASP A 466 17.49 -1.95 -10.59
N ARG A 467 16.54 -1.57 -9.75
CA ARG A 467 16.37 -2.08 -8.39
C ARG A 467 16.16 -3.60 -8.29
N TYR A 468 15.67 -4.23 -9.35
CA TYR A 468 15.46 -5.69 -9.48
C TYR A 468 16.64 -6.39 -10.15
N VAL A 469 17.70 -5.65 -10.49
CA VAL A 469 18.99 -6.18 -10.95
C VAL A 469 20.02 -5.99 -9.83
N LEU A 470 21.00 -6.89 -9.73
CA LEU A 470 21.96 -6.91 -8.64
C LEU A 470 22.81 -5.62 -8.62
N PRO A 471 22.80 -4.82 -7.52
CA PRO A 471 23.47 -3.53 -7.51
C PRO A 471 24.98 -3.69 -7.40
N ILE A 472 25.68 -3.03 -8.32
CA ILE A 472 27.12 -2.77 -8.26
C ILE A 472 27.33 -1.46 -7.52
N LEU A 473 28.11 -1.50 -6.43
CA LEU A 473 28.46 -0.33 -5.61
C LEU A 473 29.73 0.36 -6.12
N GLY A 474 30.59 -0.41 -6.79
CA GLY A 474 31.85 0.06 -7.31
C GLY A 474 32.73 -1.04 -7.87
N ILE A 475 33.97 -0.65 -8.17
CA ILE A 475 35.02 -1.50 -8.72
C ILE A 475 36.27 -1.30 -7.85
N THR A 476 37.05 -2.35 -7.70
CA THR A 476 38.33 -2.34 -6.99
C THR A 476 39.35 -3.21 -7.73
N GLN A 477 40.61 -3.11 -7.35
CA GLN A 477 41.67 -4.01 -7.80
C GLN A 477 42.46 -4.51 -6.60
N ASP A 478 42.67 -5.82 -6.53
CA ASP A 478 43.49 -6.44 -5.50
C ASP A 478 44.98 -6.07 -5.76
N PRO A 479 45.66 -5.37 -4.85
CA PRO A 479 47.02 -4.90 -5.10
C PRO A 479 48.04 -6.05 -5.19
N LYS A 480 47.72 -7.23 -4.62
CA LYS A 480 48.58 -8.41 -4.63
C LYS A 480 48.39 -9.25 -5.88
N THR A 481 47.13 -9.59 -6.22
CA THR A 481 46.85 -10.45 -7.38
C THR A 481 46.71 -9.67 -8.69
N LYS A 482 46.56 -8.34 -8.61
CA LYS A 482 46.26 -7.42 -9.72
C LYS A 482 44.88 -7.63 -10.37
N GLU A 483 44.09 -8.54 -9.84
CA GLU A 483 42.74 -8.85 -10.33
C GLU A 483 41.77 -7.70 -10.02
N TYR A 484 41.03 -7.26 -11.04
CA TYR A 484 39.86 -6.42 -10.85
C TYR A 484 38.70 -7.21 -10.25
N ALA A 485 37.92 -6.55 -9.39
CA ALA A 485 36.74 -7.11 -8.77
C ALA A 485 35.56 -6.13 -8.78
N MET A 486 34.36 -6.65 -9.04
CA MET A 486 33.12 -5.90 -8.83
C MET A 486 32.77 -5.91 -7.35
N VAL A 487 32.47 -4.74 -6.79
CA VAL A 487 32.04 -4.56 -5.40
C VAL A 487 30.51 -4.53 -5.40
N LEU A 488 29.91 -5.64 -4.94
CA LEU A 488 28.47 -5.87 -4.92
C LEU A 488 27.94 -5.75 -3.49
N ARG A 489 26.64 -5.50 -3.35
CA ARG A 489 25.98 -5.68 -2.04
C ARG A 489 26.04 -7.15 -1.64
N TYR A 490 26.45 -7.43 -0.40
CA TYR A 490 26.32 -8.77 0.17
C TYR A 490 24.85 -9.09 0.46
N MET A 491 24.36 -10.21 -0.09
CA MET A 491 22.97 -10.66 0.08
C MET A 491 22.91 -11.72 1.17
N LYS A 492 22.54 -11.30 2.39
CA LYS A 492 22.58 -12.17 3.59
C LYS A 492 21.72 -13.44 3.49
N ASN A 493 20.64 -13.39 2.69
CA ASN A 493 19.72 -14.51 2.49
C ASN A 493 20.16 -15.42 1.32
N GLY A 494 21.34 -15.19 0.74
CA GLY A 494 21.90 -16.01 -0.33
C GLY A 494 21.12 -15.93 -1.64
N ASN A 495 21.19 -17.00 -2.42
CA ASN A 495 20.46 -17.16 -3.67
C ASN A 495 19.13 -17.92 -3.46
N LEU A 496 18.25 -17.92 -4.46
CA LEU A 496 16.92 -18.52 -4.39
C LEU A 496 16.96 -20.01 -4.04
N ARG A 497 17.98 -20.75 -4.51
CA ARG A 497 18.11 -22.19 -4.25
C ARG A 497 18.28 -22.47 -2.76
N ASP A 498 19.23 -21.77 -2.13
CA ASP A 498 19.56 -21.97 -0.73
C ASP A 498 18.44 -21.43 0.17
N PHE A 499 17.82 -20.32 -0.27
CA PHE A 499 16.66 -19.75 0.40
C PHE A 499 15.48 -20.72 0.48
N LEU A 500 15.09 -21.35 -0.64
CA LEU A 500 13.97 -22.30 -0.66
C LEU A 500 14.28 -23.59 0.09
N LYS A 501 15.55 -24.03 0.14
CA LYS A 501 15.97 -25.16 1.00
C LYS A 501 15.76 -24.86 2.49
N GLN A 502 15.99 -23.62 2.91
CA GLN A 502 15.81 -23.19 4.30
C GLN A 502 14.35 -22.85 4.63
N ASN A 503 13.55 -22.49 3.63
CA ASN A 503 12.16 -22.04 3.79
C ASN A 503 11.22 -22.98 3.01
N LYS A 504 11.08 -24.22 3.51
CA LYS A 504 10.32 -25.28 2.83
C LYS A 504 8.82 -24.98 2.67
N SER A 505 8.25 -24.23 3.61
CA SER A 505 6.85 -23.81 3.58
C SER A 505 6.78 -22.30 3.39
N LEU A 506 6.23 -21.87 2.24
CA LEU A 506 5.98 -20.47 1.90
C LEU A 506 4.55 -20.37 1.37
N PRO A 507 3.74 -19.41 1.88
CA PRO A 507 2.45 -19.10 1.29
C PRO A 507 2.57 -18.71 -0.19
N TRP A 508 1.54 -18.98 -0.97
CA TRP A 508 1.52 -18.71 -2.41
C TRP A 508 1.70 -17.23 -2.74
N ILE A 509 1.20 -16.33 -1.89
CA ILE A 509 1.44 -14.91 -2.07
C ILE A 509 2.95 -14.56 -2.01
N GLU A 510 3.72 -15.21 -1.12
CA GLU A 510 5.17 -15.02 -1.04
C GLU A 510 5.90 -15.61 -2.25
N ARG A 511 5.47 -16.78 -2.71
CA ARG A 511 5.98 -17.39 -3.96
C ARG A 511 5.75 -16.49 -5.17
N LEU A 512 4.55 -15.92 -5.29
CA LEU A 512 4.19 -15.00 -6.37
C LEU A 512 5.02 -13.72 -6.30
N TRP A 513 5.30 -13.17 -5.11
CA TRP A 513 6.18 -12.00 -4.97
C TRP A 513 7.62 -12.28 -5.36
N LEU A 514 8.18 -13.42 -4.96
CA LEU A 514 9.51 -13.84 -5.39
C LEU A 514 9.56 -13.93 -6.93
N LEU A 515 8.61 -14.62 -7.54
CA LEU A 515 8.52 -14.73 -8.99
C LEU A 515 8.36 -13.36 -9.65
N ASN A 516 7.46 -12.51 -9.16
CA ASN A 516 7.20 -11.19 -9.72
C ASN A 516 8.43 -10.28 -9.70
N SER A 517 9.18 -10.26 -8.59
CA SER A 517 10.41 -9.47 -8.48
C SER A 517 11.51 -9.96 -9.43
N PHE A 518 11.63 -11.27 -9.63
CA PHE A 518 12.50 -11.85 -10.66
C PHE A 518 12.08 -11.42 -12.06
N ILE A 519 10.78 -11.55 -12.40
CA ILE A 519 10.27 -11.19 -13.72
C ILE A 519 10.40 -9.69 -14.00
N ARG A 520 10.29 -8.82 -13.00
CA ARG A 520 10.57 -7.39 -13.15
C ARG A 520 12.02 -7.15 -13.58
N GLY A 521 13.00 -7.80 -12.95
CA GLY A 521 14.41 -7.74 -13.35
C GLY A 521 14.62 -8.25 -14.78
N LEU A 522 14.01 -9.38 -15.15
CA LEU A 522 14.10 -9.93 -16.50
C LEU A 522 13.47 -9.00 -17.55
N LYS A 523 12.30 -8.42 -17.25
CA LYS A 523 11.61 -7.46 -18.10
C LYS A 523 12.48 -6.23 -18.38
N VAL A 524 13.24 -5.75 -17.40
CA VAL A 524 14.21 -4.66 -17.60
C VAL A 524 15.27 -5.08 -18.63
N ILE A 525 15.91 -6.24 -18.47
CA ILE A 525 16.92 -6.74 -19.41
C ILE A 525 16.33 -6.88 -20.82
N HIS A 526 15.16 -7.52 -20.93
CA HIS A 526 14.50 -7.73 -22.22
C HIS A 526 14.10 -6.41 -22.89
N SER A 527 13.66 -5.41 -22.13
CA SER A 527 13.33 -4.07 -22.65
C SER A 527 14.54 -3.33 -23.26
N LYS A 528 15.76 -3.74 -22.92
CA LYS A 528 17.01 -3.23 -23.51
C LYS A 528 17.47 -4.03 -24.74
N GLY A 529 16.65 -4.96 -25.25
CA GLY A 529 17.00 -5.82 -26.38
C GLY A 529 18.07 -6.86 -26.06
N ARG A 530 18.23 -7.19 -24.76
CA ARG A 530 19.23 -8.14 -24.27
C ARG A 530 18.61 -9.47 -23.86
N ILE A 531 19.45 -10.49 -23.78
CA ILE A 531 19.13 -11.87 -23.37
C ILE A 531 20.07 -12.23 -22.21
N HIS A 532 19.54 -12.73 -21.11
CA HIS A 532 20.33 -13.09 -19.92
C HIS A 532 21.18 -14.34 -20.14
N CYS A 533 20.63 -15.35 -20.81
CA CYS A 533 21.27 -16.61 -21.24
C CYS A 533 21.63 -17.63 -20.16
N ASP A 534 21.75 -17.22 -18.89
CA ASP A 534 22.08 -18.14 -17.79
C ASP A 534 21.15 -17.99 -16.58
N LEU A 535 19.85 -18.11 -16.82
CA LEU A 535 18.83 -18.01 -15.78
C LEU A 535 18.70 -19.31 -15.00
N HIS A 536 19.10 -19.27 -13.73
CA HIS A 536 18.89 -20.35 -12.78
C HIS A 536 18.84 -19.80 -11.34
N PRO A 537 18.29 -20.55 -10.36
CA PRO A 537 18.14 -20.07 -8.97
C PRO A 537 19.42 -19.57 -8.29
N GLY A 538 20.60 -20.06 -8.71
CA GLY A 538 21.90 -19.57 -8.22
C GLY A 538 22.22 -18.11 -8.58
N ASN A 539 21.63 -17.59 -9.66
CA ASN A 539 21.84 -16.22 -10.15
C ASN A 539 20.71 -15.27 -9.68
N LEU A 540 19.81 -15.77 -8.83
CA LEU A 540 18.68 -15.03 -8.28
C LEU A 540 18.93 -14.76 -6.80
N MET A 541 19.35 -13.54 -6.47
CA MET A 541 19.80 -13.20 -5.13
C MET A 541 18.65 -12.67 -4.26
N ILE A 542 18.53 -13.17 -3.04
CA ILE A 542 17.46 -12.80 -2.11
C ILE A 542 17.90 -11.61 -1.25
N THR A 543 17.08 -10.56 -1.27
CA THR A 543 17.25 -9.37 -0.45
C THR A 543 15.95 -9.05 0.30
N GLU A 544 16.06 -8.19 1.32
CA GLU A 544 14.93 -7.67 2.07
C GLU A 544 14.64 -6.23 1.69
N VAL A 545 13.38 -5.83 1.91
CA VAL A 545 12.92 -4.45 1.82
C VAL A 545 13.54 -3.60 2.94
N TYR A 546 13.81 -2.34 2.65
CA TYR A 546 14.26 -1.36 3.65
C TYR A 546 13.33 -1.30 4.87
N ASN A 547 13.91 -1.49 6.07
CA ASN A 547 13.20 -1.48 7.36
C ASN A 547 12.05 -2.49 7.49
N ASN A 548 11.98 -3.51 6.62
CA ASN A 548 10.99 -4.57 6.74
C ASN A 548 11.57 -5.92 6.31
N SER A 549 12.11 -6.67 7.28
CA SER A 549 12.71 -7.99 7.06
C SER A 549 11.69 -9.08 6.72
N ASN A 550 10.39 -8.81 6.88
CA ASN A 550 9.35 -9.78 6.57
C ASN A 550 9.20 -9.98 5.05
N TYR A 551 9.67 -9.04 4.24
CA TYR A 551 9.49 -9.08 2.79
C TYR A 551 10.78 -9.29 2.05
N LYS A 552 10.82 -10.42 1.37
CA LYS A 552 11.96 -10.87 0.58
C LYS A 552 11.61 -10.76 -0.90
N PHE A 553 12.58 -10.31 -1.68
CA PHE A 553 12.45 -10.22 -3.13
C PHE A 553 13.76 -10.61 -3.81
N ILE A 554 13.66 -10.93 -5.09
CA ILE A 554 14.76 -11.38 -5.93
C ILE A 554 15.38 -10.18 -6.65
N ARG A 555 16.71 -10.11 -6.64
CA ARG A 555 17.49 -9.34 -7.60
C ARG A 555 18.18 -10.29 -8.57
N LEU A 556 17.95 -10.05 -9.85
CA LEU A 556 18.57 -10.79 -10.94
C LEU A 556 20.05 -10.39 -11.06
N GLY A 557 20.95 -11.36 -10.90
CA GLY A 557 22.39 -11.15 -10.94
C GLY A 557 23.07 -12.00 -12.00
N ASP A 558 24.39 -11.84 -12.09
CA ASP A 558 25.29 -12.50 -13.04
C ASP A 558 24.94 -12.28 -14.52
N LEU A 559 25.37 -11.12 -15.03
CA LEU A 559 25.19 -10.74 -16.44
C LEU A 559 26.42 -11.08 -17.30
N GLY A 560 27.27 -12.01 -16.86
CA GLY A 560 28.50 -12.38 -17.57
C GLY A 560 28.25 -12.94 -18.98
N LEU A 561 27.11 -13.60 -19.19
CA LEU A 561 26.68 -14.14 -20.49
C LEU A 561 25.60 -13.30 -21.18
N CYS A 562 25.27 -12.13 -20.61
CA CYS A 562 24.22 -11.26 -21.12
C CYS A 562 24.66 -10.62 -22.45
N ARG A 563 23.83 -10.76 -23.49
CA ARG A 563 24.18 -10.34 -24.86
C ARG A 563 23.00 -9.72 -25.59
N LEU A 564 23.28 -8.98 -26.66
CA LEU A 564 22.24 -8.48 -27.57
C LEU A 564 21.70 -9.62 -28.45
N GLU A 565 20.44 -9.51 -28.85
CA GLU A 565 19.76 -10.56 -29.65
C GLU A 565 20.42 -10.86 -31.01
N ASN A 566 21.14 -9.89 -31.57
CA ASN A 566 21.78 -9.99 -32.88
C ASN A 566 23.25 -10.48 -32.82
N GLU A 567 23.78 -10.77 -31.62
CA GLU A 567 25.16 -11.24 -31.47
C GLU A 567 25.25 -12.75 -31.81
N ASN A 568 25.97 -13.07 -32.89
CA ASN A 568 26.25 -14.46 -33.28
C ASN A 568 27.19 -15.14 -32.28
N THR A 569 26.97 -16.44 -32.02
CA THR A 569 27.81 -17.21 -31.09
C THR A 569 28.37 -18.46 -31.75
N SER A 570 29.66 -18.69 -31.54
CA SER A 570 30.42 -19.86 -32.02
C SER A 570 30.70 -20.88 -30.92
N SER A 571 30.38 -20.56 -29.66
CA SER A 571 30.55 -21.44 -28.50
C SER A 571 29.25 -22.18 -28.21
N GLY A 572 29.37 -23.47 -27.86
CA GLY A 572 28.22 -24.34 -27.59
C GLY A 572 27.33 -23.88 -26.43
N ALA A 573 26.28 -24.65 -26.12
CA ALA A 573 25.34 -24.33 -25.06
C ALA A 573 26.08 -24.27 -23.71
N TYR A 574 25.93 -23.16 -22.99
CA TYR A 574 26.49 -22.94 -21.66
C TYR A 574 25.38 -22.66 -20.66
N GLY A 575 25.50 -23.21 -19.46
CA GLY A 575 24.58 -22.97 -18.34
C GLY A 575 24.34 -24.23 -17.51
N VAL A 576 23.17 -24.33 -16.90
CA VAL A 576 22.76 -25.52 -16.12
C VAL A 576 21.65 -26.26 -16.88
N LEU A 577 21.88 -27.53 -17.22
CA LEU A 577 21.12 -28.26 -18.26
C LEU A 577 19.59 -28.13 -18.18
N PRO A 578 18.91 -28.36 -17.04
CA PRO A 578 17.44 -28.29 -16.99
C PRO A 578 16.85 -26.92 -17.36
N TYR A 579 17.62 -25.85 -17.21
CA TYR A 579 17.18 -24.48 -17.46
C TYR A 579 17.42 -24.05 -18.90
N ILE A 580 18.13 -24.85 -19.71
CA ILE A 580 18.47 -24.51 -21.09
C ILE A 580 17.36 -24.96 -22.04
N ALA A 581 16.92 -24.04 -22.88
CA ALA A 581 15.83 -24.27 -23.82
C ALA A 581 16.20 -25.29 -24.91
N PRO A 582 15.24 -26.10 -25.41
CA PRO A 582 15.49 -27.10 -26.45
C PRO A 582 16.19 -26.55 -27.71
N GLU A 583 15.82 -25.34 -28.15
CA GLU A 583 16.43 -24.71 -29.32
C GLU A 583 17.88 -24.27 -29.09
N VAL A 584 18.26 -23.99 -27.84
CA VAL A 584 19.64 -23.67 -27.45
C VAL A 584 20.49 -24.93 -27.44
N LEU A 585 19.99 -26.05 -26.89
CA LEU A 585 20.69 -27.33 -26.90
C LEU A 585 20.99 -27.84 -28.32
N ASN A 586 20.09 -27.56 -29.27
CA ASN A 586 20.21 -28.04 -30.65
C ASN A 586 21.01 -27.08 -31.55
N LYS A 587 20.69 -25.79 -31.53
CA LYS A 587 21.20 -24.81 -32.51
C LYS A 587 22.07 -23.72 -31.89
N TYR A 588 22.32 -23.77 -30.58
CA TYR A 588 23.01 -22.73 -29.82
C TYR A 588 22.39 -21.33 -29.99
N LYS A 589 21.08 -21.29 -30.31
CA LYS A 589 20.35 -20.06 -30.61
C LYS A 589 19.68 -19.52 -29.35
N TYR A 590 20.38 -18.65 -28.64
CA TYR A 590 19.82 -17.89 -27.53
C TYR A 590 18.87 -16.79 -28.05
N THR A 591 17.72 -16.66 -27.39
CA THR A 591 16.69 -15.63 -27.66
C THR A 591 16.05 -15.20 -26.34
N GLN A 592 15.30 -14.10 -26.32
CA GLN A 592 14.51 -13.76 -25.14
C GLN A 592 13.51 -14.88 -24.78
N ALA A 593 12.95 -15.57 -25.77
CA ALA A 593 12.09 -16.73 -25.54
C ALA A 593 12.85 -17.91 -24.87
N SER A 594 14.15 -18.04 -25.07
CA SER A 594 14.97 -19.05 -24.37
C SER A 594 15.15 -18.72 -22.89
N ASP A 595 15.25 -17.43 -22.51
CA ASP A 595 15.19 -17.03 -21.10
C ASP A 595 13.84 -17.38 -20.47
N ILE A 596 12.74 -17.20 -21.23
CA ILE A 596 11.38 -17.54 -20.77
C ILE A 596 11.22 -19.05 -20.54
N TYR A 597 11.92 -19.90 -21.29
CA TYR A 597 11.96 -21.32 -20.97
C TYR A 597 12.54 -21.56 -19.57
N SER A 598 13.66 -20.92 -19.24
CA SER A 598 14.28 -20.99 -17.92
C SER A 598 13.34 -20.46 -16.83
N VAL A 599 12.54 -19.42 -17.12
CA VAL A 599 11.49 -18.93 -16.23
C VAL A 599 10.50 -20.04 -15.87
N GLY A 600 10.04 -20.84 -16.84
CA GLY A 600 9.13 -21.97 -16.56
C GLY A 600 9.72 -22.99 -15.59
N ILE A 601 11.02 -23.28 -15.72
CA ILE A 601 11.72 -24.19 -14.80
C ILE A 601 11.89 -23.54 -13.42
N ILE A 602 12.20 -22.23 -13.35
CA ILE A 602 12.30 -21.49 -12.08
C ILE A 602 10.93 -21.40 -11.38
N MET A 603 9.84 -21.26 -12.12
CA MET A 603 8.48 -21.33 -11.58
C MET A 603 8.23 -22.67 -10.87
N TRP A 604 8.63 -23.78 -11.50
CA TRP A 604 8.55 -25.11 -10.88
C TRP A 604 9.37 -25.22 -9.60
N ILE A 605 10.53 -24.56 -9.53
CA ILE A 605 11.37 -24.55 -8.33
C ILE A 605 10.74 -23.70 -7.23
N ILE A 606 10.15 -22.55 -7.56
CA ILE A 606 9.44 -21.71 -6.59
C ILE A 606 8.23 -22.45 -6.01
N SER A 607 7.53 -23.27 -6.82
CA SER A 607 6.39 -24.05 -6.33
C SER A 607 6.78 -25.26 -5.48
N THR A 608 7.94 -25.88 -5.75
CA THR A 608 8.32 -27.16 -5.09
C THR A 608 9.48 -27.06 -4.09
N GLY A 609 10.36 -26.06 -4.23
CA GLY A 609 11.64 -26.01 -3.53
C GLY A 609 12.66 -27.08 -3.95
N LYS A 610 12.34 -27.91 -4.97
CA LYS A 610 13.14 -29.08 -5.37
C LYS A 610 14.14 -28.75 -6.49
N ILE A 611 15.10 -29.66 -6.69
CA ILE A 611 16.05 -29.59 -7.81
C ILE A 611 15.41 -30.29 -9.02
N PRO A 612 15.33 -29.64 -10.21
CA PRO A 612 14.74 -30.28 -11.40
C PRO A 612 15.51 -31.53 -11.80
N PHE A 613 14.81 -32.65 -12.01
CA PHE A 613 15.43 -33.94 -12.36
C PHE A 613 16.53 -34.38 -11.39
N GLY A 614 16.40 -34.06 -10.09
CA GLY A 614 17.42 -34.37 -9.08
C GLY A 614 17.71 -35.86 -8.89
N ASP A 615 16.87 -36.73 -9.44
CA ASP A 615 17.00 -38.19 -9.50
C ASP A 615 17.87 -38.68 -10.68
N ARG A 616 18.27 -37.79 -11.61
CA ARG A 616 19.04 -38.12 -12.82
C ARG A 616 20.38 -37.39 -12.87
N ARG A 617 21.29 -37.94 -13.68
CA ARG A 617 22.54 -37.27 -14.08
C ARG A 617 22.24 -36.18 -15.12
N TYR A 618 23.01 -35.10 -15.11
CA TYR A 618 22.91 -34.02 -16.09
C TYR A 618 23.84 -34.30 -17.28
N ASP A 619 23.46 -35.27 -18.11
CA ASP A 619 24.23 -35.76 -19.24
C ASP A 619 23.51 -35.53 -20.58
N SER A 620 24.08 -36.08 -21.66
CA SER A 620 23.51 -36.01 -23.00
C SER A 620 22.17 -36.73 -23.13
N GLU A 621 21.91 -37.77 -22.33
CA GLU A 621 20.63 -38.50 -22.35
C GLU A 621 19.51 -37.61 -21.80
N LEU A 622 19.73 -36.97 -20.65
CA LEU A 622 18.77 -36.00 -20.13
C LEU A 622 18.56 -34.83 -21.09
N ALA A 623 19.61 -34.35 -21.76
CA ALA A 623 19.51 -33.29 -22.76
C ALA A 623 18.60 -33.69 -23.93
N VAL A 624 18.72 -34.92 -24.44
CA VAL A 624 17.85 -35.48 -25.49
C VAL A 624 16.41 -35.60 -25.02
N ASP A 625 16.18 -36.08 -23.80
CA ASP A 625 14.83 -36.21 -23.26
C ASP A 625 14.15 -34.84 -23.11
N ILE A 626 14.86 -33.83 -22.59
CA ILE A 626 14.36 -32.45 -22.49
C ILE A 626 14.01 -31.90 -23.87
N PHE A 627 14.88 -32.12 -24.86
CA PHE A 627 14.64 -31.74 -26.25
C PHE A 627 13.39 -32.42 -26.84
N ASN A 628 13.15 -33.68 -26.47
CA ASN A 628 11.99 -34.45 -26.89
C ASN A 628 10.69 -34.10 -26.13
N GLY A 629 10.77 -33.30 -25.08
CA GLY A 629 9.61 -32.76 -24.38
C GLY A 629 9.49 -33.19 -22.92
N LEU A 630 10.49 -33.88 -22.36
CA LEU A 630 10.53 -34.18 -20.93
C LEU A 630 10.50 -32.90 -20.10
N ARG A 631 9.64 -32.85 -19.09
CA ARG A 631 9.54 -31.75 -18.13
C ARG A 631 9.46 -32.30 -16.70
N PRO A 632 9.82 -31.50 -15.68
CA PRO A 632 9.65 -31.91 -14.29
C PRO A 632 8.19 -32.23 -13.95
N LYS A 633 7.96 -33.23 -13.10
CA LYS A 633 6.62 -33.61 -12.64
C LYS A 633 6.01 -32.49 -11.78
N ILE A 634 4.79 -32.08 -12.10
CA ILE A 634 4.07 -31.03 -11.37
C ILE A 634 3.37 -31.63 -10.14
N ASN A 635 3.45 -30.96 -9.00
CA ASN A 635 2.77 -31.37 -7.77
C ASN A 635 1.27 -31.09 -7.86
N LYS A 636 0.43 -32.02 -7.38
CA LYS A 636 -1.05 -31.91 -7.43
C LYS A 636 -1.58 -30.69 -6.66
N GLY A 637 -0.88 -30.23 -5.62
CA GLY A 637 -1.24 -29.03 -4.85
C GLY A 637 -0.90 -27.69 -5.54
N THR A 638 -0.30 -27.70 -6.73
CA THR A 638 0.04 -26.46 -7.46
C THR A 638 -1.23 -25.82 -8.04
N PRO A 639 -1.50 -24.51 -7.82
CA PRO A 639 -2.62 -23.79 -8.42
C PRO A 639 -2.64 -23.93 -9.95
N GLN A 640 -3.81 -24.25 -10.49
CA GLN A 640 -3.97 -24.57 -11.91
C GLN A 640 -3.57 -23.40 -12.83
N CYS A 641 -3.95 -22.16 -12.48
CA CYS A 641 -3.55 -20.98 -13.24
C CYS A 641 -2.02 -20.79 -13.31
N TYR A 642 -1.31 -21.14 -12.23
CA TYR A 642 0.15 -21.12 -12.18
C TYR A 642 0.76 -22.21 -13.07
N VAL A 643 0.18 -23.41 -13.06
CA VAL A 643 0.57 -24.52 -13.93
C VAL A 643 0.46 -24.13 -15.40
N GLU A 644 -0.67 -23.56 -15.81
CA GLU A 644 -0.88 -23.15 -17.20
C GLU A 644 0.11 -22.10 -17.68
N LEU A 645 0.44 -21.11 -16.83
CA LEU A 645 1.45 -20.11 -17.17
C LEU A 645 2.85 -20.74 -17.25
N MET A 646 3.20 -21.59 -16.28
CA MET A 646 4.46 -22.33 -16.27
C MET A 646 4.62 -23.19 -17.52
N GLU A 647 3.56 -23.86 -17.95
CA GLU A 647 3.56 -24.70 -19.14
C GLU A 647 3.72 -23.92 -20.45
N LYS A 648 3.11 -22.74 -20.52
CA LYS A 648 3.33 -21.80 -21.62
C LYS A 648 4.78 -21.33 -21.66
N CYS A 649 5.41 -21.06 -20.52
CA CYS A 649 6.80 -20.61 -20.44
C CYS A 649 7.79 -21.66 -20.97
N TRP A 650 7.65 -22.94 -20.61
CA TRP A 650 8.57 -24.00 -21.05
C TRP A 650 8.14 -24.76 -22.32
N HIS A 651 7.22 -24.18 -23.09
CA HIS A 651 6.70 -24.78 -24.32
C HIS A 651 7.84 -25.08 -25.32
N LYS A 652 7.78 -26.22 -26.02
CA LYS A 652 8.86 -26.64 -26.95
C LYS A 652 9.09 -25.64 -28.08
N ASN A 653 8.02 -25.13 -28.68
CA ASN A 653 8.10 -24.06 -29.68
C ASN A 653 8.29 -22.69 -28.98
N PRO A 654 9.40 -21.97 -29.22
CA PRO A 654 9.67 -20.67 -28.60
C PRO A 654 8.63 -19.59 -28.96
N THR A 655 7.99 -19.66 -30.12
CA THR A 655 7.00 -18.64 -30.54
C THR A 655 5.67 -18.73 -29.80
N LYS A 656 5.45 -19.82 -29.04
CA LYS A 656 4.27 -20.01 -28.19
C LYS A 656 4.49 -19.55 -26.74
N ARG A 657 5.73 -19.19 -26.39
CA ARG A 657 6.06 -18.72 -25.04
C ARG A 657 5.63 -17.25 -24.90
N PRO A 658 5.13 -16.83 -23.72
CA PRO A 658 4.86 -15.42 -23.46
C PRO A 658 6.17 -14.63 -23.41
N ASN A 659 6.10 -13.30 -23.50
CA ASN A 659 7.24 -12.45 -23.17
C ASN A 659 7.24 -12.07 -21.68
N ALA A 660 8.36 -11.55 -21.16
CA ALA A 660 8.47 -11.16 -19.74
C ALA A 660 7.42 -10.12 -19.31
N GLY A 661 6.98 -9.24 -20.22
CA GLY A 661 5.91 -8.27 -19.97
C GLY A 661 4.55 -8.94 -19.72
N MET A 662 4.16 -9.90 -20.55
CA MET A 662 2.90 -10.65 -20.39
C MET A 662 2.88 -11.45 -19.08
N ILE A 663 4.01 -12.05 -18.70
CA ILE A 663 4.14 -12.76 -17.42
C ILE A 663 3.98 -11.76 -16.27
N PHE A 664 4.67 -10.63 -16.34
CA PHE A 664 4.58 -9.55 -15.36
C PHE A 664 3.12 -9.09 -15.15
N ASP A 665 2.41 -8.77 -16.23
CA ASP A 665 1.03 -8.28 -16.14
C ASP A 665 0.09 -9.35 -15.54
N THR A 666 0.33 -10.63 -15.86
CA THR A 666 -0.41 -11.75 -15.27
C THR A 666 -0.17 -11.87 -13.76
N LEU A 667 1.09 -11.78 -13.32
CA LEU A 667 1.45 -11.87 -11.91
C LEU A 667 0.93 -10.70 -11.09
N GLU A 668 1.02 -9.47 -11.62
CA GLU A 668 0.45 -8.28 -10.96
C GLU A 668 -1.05 -8.45 -10.75
N LYS A 669 -1.77 -8.94 -11.76
CA LYS A 669 -3.20 -9.24 -11.64
C LYS A 669 -3.48 -10.25 -10.53
N TRP A 670 -2.77 -11.38 -10.49
CA TRP A 670 -2.97 -12.38 -9.42
C TRP A 670 -2.65 -11.85 -8.03
N ILE A 671 -1.58 -11.06 -7.89
CA ILE A 671 -1.19 -10.44 -6.62
C ILE A 671 -2.25 -9.43 -6.19
N GLU A 672 -2.74 -8.59 -7.10
CA GLU A 672 -3.81 -7.63 -6.83
C GLU A 672 -5.09 -8.32 -6.39
N GLU A 673 -5.51 -9.37 -7.09
CA GLU A 673 -6.66 -10.19 -6.72
C GLU A 673 -6.49 -10.79 -5.31
N LEU A 674 -5.34 -11.40 -5.01
CA LEU A 674 -5.10 -11.97 -3.67
C LEU A 674 -5.09 -10.92 -2.55
N MET A 675 -4.61 -9.71 -2.83
CA MET A 675 -4.53 -8.63 -1.85
C MET A 675 -5.88 -7.93 -1.64
N PHE A 676 -6.67 -7.73 -2.70
CA PHE A 676 -7.81 -6.82 -2.68
C PHE A 676 -9.15 -7.47 -3.04
N ASN A 677 -9.16 -8.62 -3.71
CA ASN A 677 -10.37 -9.31 -4.14
C ASN A 677 -10.26 -10.83 -3.99
N LYS A 678 -10.55 -11.33 -2.78
CA LYS A 678 -10.41 -12.75 -2.42
C LYS A 678 -11.44 -13.69 -3.05
N GLU A 679 -12.38 -13.16 -3.83
CA GLU A 679 -13.49 -13.92 -4.42
C GLU A 679 -13.26 -14.26 -5.89
N THR A 680 -12.14 -13.84 -6.49
CA THR A 680 -11.82 -14.24 -7.87
C THR A 680 -11.46 -15.71 -7.97
N GLU A 681 -11.68 -16.30 -9.14
CA GLU A 681 -11.28 -17.68 -9.41
C GLU A 681 -9.79 -17.93 -9.11
N HIS A 682 -8.89 -17.04 -9.55
CA HIS A 682 -7.47 -17.21 -9.29
C HIS A 682 -7.12 -17.08 -7.80
N SER A 683 -7.65 -16.07 -7.11
CA SER A 683 -7.34 -15.87 -5.68
C SER A 683 -7.79 -17.07 -4.86
N LEU A 684 -8.97 -17.63 -5.15
CA LEU A 684 -9.45 -18.87 -4.54
C LEU A 684 -8.53 -20.07 -4.84
N MET A 685 -8.02 -20.22 -6.07
CA MET A 685 -7.07 -21.29 -6.40
C MET A 685 -5.81 -21.24 -5.53
N PHE A 686 -5.23 -20.04 -5.33
CA PHE A 686 -4.04 -19.86 -4.49
C PHE A 686 -4.34 -20.08 -2.99
N LEU A 687 -5.45 -19.51 -2.48
CA LEU A 687 -5.85 -19.68 -1.08
C LEU A 687 -6.15 -21.15 -0.72
N ASN A 688 -6.82 -21.88 -1.63
CA ASN A 688 -7.08 -23.31 -1.45
C ASN A 688 -5.78 -24.13 -1.49
N ALA A 689 -4.81 -23.73 -2.30
CA ALA A 689 -3.50 -24.40 -2.32
C ALA A 689 -2.71 -24.14 -1.03
N ASP A 690 -2.80 -22.94 -0.44
CA ASP A 690 -2.18 -22.64 0.86
C ASP A 690 -2.74 -23.49 2.00
N GLN A 691 -4.04 -23.80 1.98
CA GLN A 691 -4.65 -24.73 2.95
C GLN A 691 -4.08 -26.14 2.82
N LYS A 692 -3.96 -26.65 1.59
CA LYS A 692 -3.44 -28.02 1.34
C LYS A 692 -1.95 -28.19 1.68
N ILE A 693 -1.16 -27.12 1.60
CA ILE A 693 0.26 -27.14 1.98
C ILE A 693 0.45 -27.45 3.47
N GLN A 694 -0.55 -27.19 4.31
CA GLN A 694 -0.49 -27.51 5.74
C GLN A 694 -0.79 -29.00 6.02
N ASP A 695 -1.36 -29.72 5.06
CA ASP A 695 -1.80 -31.11 5.22
C ASP A 695 -0.87 -32.14 4.53
N GLU A 696 0.07 -31.71 3.69
CA GLU A 696 1.03 -32.58 3.01
C GLU A 696 2.30 -32.79 3.85
N ASP A 697 2.29 -33.82 4.71
CA ASP A 697 3.51 -34.39 5.31
C ASP A 697 4.35 -35.11 4.24
N ASP A 698 5.57 -34.60 4.03
CA ASP A 698 6.74 -35.16 3.34
C ASP A 698 6.53 -36.40 2.44
N GLU A 699 6.03 -36.20 1.21
CA GLU A 699 6.20 -37.22 0.15
C GLU A 699 7.64 -37.15 -0.43
N LEU A 700 8.46 -38.05 0.12
CA LEU A 700 9.70 -38.63 -0.38
C LEU A 700 10.80 -37.63 -0.85
N THR A 701 11.78 -37.43 0.04
CA THR A 701 13.12 -36.95 -0.28
C THR A 701 13.83 -37.98 -1.17
N SER A 702 13.71 -37.86 -2.50
CA SER A 702 14.61 -38.57 -3.39
C SER A 702 16.03 -38.06 -3.20
N ALA A 703 16.97 -38.97 -2.98
CA ALA A 703 18.39 -38.63 -2.87
C ALA A 703 18.83 -37.92 -4.16
N THR A 704 19.46 -36.75 -4.03
CA THR A 704 20.00 -36.03 -5.19
C THR A 704 21.16 -36.83 -5.78
N HIS A 705 21.12 -37.12 -7.07
CA HIS A 705 22.19 -37.85 -7.75
C HIS A 705 23.51 -37.09 -7.62
N SER A 706 24.62 -37.79 -7.34
CA SER A 706 25.95 -37.22 -7.07
C SER A 706 26.60 -36.43 -8.22
N GLU A 707 25.99 -36.43 -9.41
CA GLU A 707 26.51 -35.81 -10.65
C GLU A 707 25.57 -34.71 -11.17
N VAL A 708 24.71 -34.19 -10.30
CA VAL A 708 23.95 -32.97 -10.56
C VAL A 708 24.90 -31.79 -10.42
N PHE A 709 25.32 -31.19 -11.55
CA PHE A 709 26.14 -29.99 -11.54
C PHE A 709 25.30 -28.77 -11.18
N PRO A 710 25.52 -28.15 -10.00
CA PRO A 710 24.69 -27.04 -9.56
C PRO A 710 25.09 -25.70 -10.19
N THR A 711 26.22 -25.66 -10.90
CA THR A 711 26.86 -24.46 -11.46
C THR A 711 26.96 -24.54 -12.99
N SER A 712 26.97 -23.37 -13.63
CA SER A 712 27.01 -23.24 -15.09
C SER A 712 28.33 -23.72 -15.68
N HIS A 713 28.23 -24.50 -16.75
CA HIS A 713 29.36 -25.06 -17.50
C HIS A 713 28.98 -25.28 -18.97
N LEU A 714 29.95 -25.63 -19.80
CA LEU A 714 29.70 -26.02 -21.20
C LEU A 714 28.96 -27.36 -21.24
N LEU A 715 27.82 -27.40 -21.93
CA LEU A 715 26.94 -28.56 -22.01
C LEU A 715 27.31 -29.49 -23.17
N PRO A 716 27.00 -30.79 -23.07
CA PRO A 716 27.27 -31.75 -24.14
C PRO A 716 26.53 -31.38 -25.44
N SER A 717 27.24 -31.48 -26.57
CA SER A 717 26.65 -31.21 -27.89
C SER A 717 25.68 -32.31 -28.31
N LEU A 718 24.47 -31.94 -28.74
CA LEU A 718 23.51 -32.88 -29.35
C LEU A 718 23.92 -33.30 -30.77
N SER A 719 24.89 -32.65 -31.40
CA SER A 719 25.32 -32.94 -32.79
C SER A 719 26.01 -34.29 -32.97
N HIS A 720 26.46 -34.93 -31.89
CA HIS A 720 27.18 -36.21 -31.92
C HIS A 720 26.30 -37.41 -31.56
N ILE A 721 25.01 -37.20 -31.29
CA ILE A 721 24.07 -38.25 -30.90
C ILE A 721 23.42 -38.82 -32.17
N GLN A 722 23.60 -40.12 -32.42
CA GLN A 722 23.14 -40.81 -33.63
C GLN A 722 21.63 -40.55 -33.89
N PRO A 723 21.19 -40.40 -35.16
CA PRO A 723 19.80 -40.10 -35.50
C PRO A 723 18.79 -41.10 -34.93
N SER A 724 19.18 -42.37 -34.75
CA SER A 724 18.35 -43.43 -34.19
C SER A 724 17.92 -43.20 -32.74
N SER A 725 18.69 -42.45 -31.95
CA SER A 725 18.32 -42.04 -30.58
C SER A 725 17.44 -40.79 -30.53
N ILE A 726 17.43 -39.98 -31.59
CA ILE A 726 16.62 -38.76 -31.70
C ILE A 726 15.20 -39.08 -32.22
N LEU A 727 15.04 -40.17 -32.96
CA LEU A 727 13.76 -40.67 -33.46
C LEU A 727 13.36 -41.95 -32.73
N LYS A 728 12.63 -41.83 -31.61
CA LYS A 728 11.69 -42.89 -31.18
C LYS A 728 10.48 -42.92 -32.14
N PHE A 729 10.71 -43.14 -33.43
CA PHE A 729 9.67 -43.39 -34.42
C PHE A 729 9.85 -44.81 -34.95
N ASP A 730 8.84 -45.63 -34.75
CA ASP A 730 8.76 -47.01 -35.23
C ASP A 730 8.66 -47.00 -36.77
N ILE A 731 9.81 -47.19 -37.44
CA ILE A 731 9.95 -47.20 -38.90
C ILE A 731 9.05 -48.27 -39.55
N ASN A 732 8.62 -49.29 -38.80
CA ASN A 732 7.74 -50.36 -39.30
C ASN A 732 6.28 -49.93 -39.49
N LYS A 733 5.89 -48.69 -39.14
CA LYS A 733 4.53 -48.16 -39.35
C LYS A 733 4.35 -47.22 -40.53
N MET A 734 5.41 -46.91 -41.29
CA MET A 734 5.30 -46.09 -42.49
C MET A 734 5.33 -46.97 -43.74
N ASN A 735 4.12 -47.26 -44.24
CA ASN A 735 3.93 -47.89 -45.54
C ASN A 735 4.21 -46.84 -46.62
N PHE A 736 5.42 -46.81 -47.17
CA PHE A 736 5.75 -45.98 -48.32
C PHE A 736 5.29 -46.67 -49.60
N ASN A 737 4.04 -46.41 -50.01
CA ASN A 737 3.65 -46.59 -51.40
C ASN A 737 4.09 -45.35 -52.18
N PHE A 738 5.28 -45.41 -52.77
CA PHE A 738 5.62 -44.57 -53.91
C PHE A 738 5.25 -45.34 -55.17
N ASN A 739 4.10 -44.99 -55.73
CA ASN A 739 3.77 -45.10 -57.15
C ASN A 739 2.52 -44.25 -57.39
N ASP A 740 2.72 -43.05 -57.92
CA ASP A 740 2.14 -42.59 -59.20
C ASP A 740 2.12 -41.06 -59.28
N ASN A 741 3.02 -40.57 -60.16
CA ASN A 741 3.13 -39.28 -60.84
C ASN A 741 3.29 -37.99 -60.01
#